data_AF-A0A525IIJ4-F1
#
_entry.id   AF-A0A525IIJ4-F1
#
_cell.length_a   1.000
_cell.length_b   1.000
_cell.length_c   1.000
_cell.angle_alpha   90.00
_cell.angle_beta   90.00
_cell.angle_gamma   90.00
#
_symmetry.space_group_name_H-M   'P 1'
#
loop_
_entity.id
_entity.type
_entity.pdbx_description
1 polymer ?
#
loop_
_entity_poly.entity_id
_entity_poly.type
_entity_poly.pdbx_seq_one_letter_code
_entity_poly.pdbx_strand_id
1 'polypeptide(L)'
;MKTFLAAQIGLAPLALFWLLLGFAGPGVALAVGLAASITMAVWRASRREFFAIEIGALASFLVMAAFEVVAPAAFAHAALPLSFAGLGVAAAVSVALRRPWTADYARAAFAAEAASPIFLAVNMTISGLWAALFLADAAILAFDLGGYATTGVFVFGAVASSFGPRALIRFALQRRIAAMEDYRWPAPHFDDPKQDEAAQDQVIDVAIVGAGIGGLTAAALLADAGLKVAVYEAHVVAGGYCHTFLRKARHDGRPCLYRFDAGPHDFSGVHKGGTLDAILSRLGVADRLEWRRLDHAYIFADRTINPPRDWREYAAELGRIFPAEAAGIEALFVEIKAIYDGMFATAAGNGGVPGLLRSAEAMLAFARQHPFAVQWMERPFDELIARHVARPEVKRVLTALTNYISDGRETLSCADMVPLFGYYFDGGGYPLGGSQRLADALIQAIETRGGIVKLKTRVDRVLIENGRATGVALADGRRVSARAVVSNADPKRTFLELVGRDALPVRFADRVAEAAPGPSAFMLHLGVDYIPDCQPAMHLEDAGIGVEVLTKLDPSAAPAGHSTVGIFKLMTNEEARAWFPATGGDDWKTLRFSPDYEARKRAVADAMVAAAETALPGLASHIVHRSEASPITYARYDLASDGAIYGVARSGRMRGAKSPIRNLVIAGAATHGPGVEAVAISGAFAAEALVPGLLARAPAQNATPAAEPQTMSSAA
;
A
#
# COMPACT_ATOMS: atom_id res chain seq x y z
N MET A 1 -0.55 31.77 -19.74
CA MET A 1 -0.07 32.95 -20.49
C MET A 1 1.45 32.97 -20.66
N LYS A 2 2.27 32.79 -19.61
CA LYS A 2 3.75 32.83 -19.71
C LYS A 2 4.37 31.77 -20.63
N THR A 3 3.83 30.55 -20.67
CA THR A 3 4.32 29.42 -21.50
C THR A 3 4.13 29.62 -22.99
N PHE A 4 2.98 30.17 -23.41
CA PHE A 4 2.67 30.41 -24.82
C PHE A 4 3.62 31.45 -25.42
N LEU A 5 3.89 32.54 -24.68
CA LEU A 5 4.81 33.58 -25.12
C LEU A 5 6.27 33.08 -25.23
N ALA A 6 6.72 32.25 -24.27
CA ALA A 6 8.05 31.66 -24.31
C ALA A 6 8.25 30.70 -25.50
N ALA A 7 7.23 29.90 -25.82
CA ALA A 7 7.24 29.04 -27.01
C ALA A 7 7.24 29.84 -28.31
N GLN A 8 6.52 30.96 -28.37
CA GLN A 8 6.53 31.85 -29.54
C GLN A 8 7.88 32.54 -29.74
N ILE A 9 8.57 32.92 -28.66
CA ILE A 9 9.94 33.46 -28.74
C ILE A 9 10.91 32.41 -29.30
N GLY A 10 10.81 31.16 -28.86
CA GLY A 10 11.65 30.06 -29.36
C GLY A 10 11.42 29.69 -30.83
N LEU A 11 10.28 30.06 -31.41
CA LEU A 11 9.97 29.88 -32.84
C LEU A 11 10.22 31.15 -33.67
N ALA A 12 10.73 32.23 -33.07
CA ALA A 12 10.93 33.50 -33.76
C ALA A 12 11.84 33.43 -35.01
N PRO A 13 12.94 32.64 -35.04
CA PRO A 13 13.75 32.48 -36.26
C PRO A 13 12.98 31.90 -37.44
N LEU A 14 12.06 30.96 -37.18
CA LEU A 14 11.19 30.36 -38.21
C LEU A 14 10.09 31.32 -38.65
N ALA A 15 9.49 32.05 -37.72
CA ALA A 15 8.52 33.09 -38.06
C ALA A 15 9.14 34.18 -38.95
N LEU A 16 10.37 34.59 -38.64
CA LEU A 16 11.13 35.56 -39.43
C LEU A 16 11.48 35.00 -40.82
N PHE A 17 11.88 33.73 -40.89
CA PHE A 17 12.08 33.03 -42.16
C PHE A 17 10.80 33.00 -43.01
N TRP A 18 9.66 32.56 -42.45
CA TRP A 18 8.39 32.50 -43.18
C TRP A 18 7.92 33.87 -43.68
N LEU A 19 8.08 34.91 -42.86
CA LEU A 19 7.77 36.28 -43.25
C LEU A 19 8.64 36.70 -44.44
N LEU A 20 9.96 36.57 -44.33
CA LEU A 20 10.89 37.02 -45.37
C LEU A 20 10.83 36.19 -46.64
N LEU A 21 10.41 34.92 -46.56
CA LEU A 21 10.27 34.06 -47.73
C LEU A 21 9.31 34.65 -48.77
N GLY A 22 8.25 35.34 -48.32
CA GLY A 22 7.28 36.01 -49.19
C GLY A 22 7.69 37.40 -49.69
N PHE A 23 8.63 38.09 -49.00
CA PHE A 23 8.98 39.50 -49.28
C PHE A 23 10.38 39.72 -49.85
N ALA A 24 11.36 38.89 -49.47
CA ALA A 24 12.78 39.10 -49.76
C ALA A 24 13.42 37.93 -50.53
N GLY A 25 12.65 36.87 -50.80
CA GLY A 25 13.11 35.67 -51.50
C GLY A 25 13.81 34.64 -50.59
N PRO A 26 13.98 33.40 -51.08
CA PRO A 26 14.38 32.24 -50.27
C PRO A 26 15.77 32.36 -49.64
N GLY A 27 16.76 32.90 -50.36
CA GLY A 27 18.12 33.01 -49.84
C GLY A 27 18.29 34.07 -48.75
N VAL A 28 17.65 35.23 -48.91
CA VAL A 28 17.66 36.27 -47.86
C VAL A 28 16.88 35.77 -46.63
N ALA A 29 15.73 35.14 -46.85
CA ALA A 29 14.96 34.54 -45.76
C ALA A 29 15.78 33.50 -45.00
N LEU A 30 16.47 32.59 -45.72
CA LEU A 30 17.29 31.54 -45.12
C LEU A 30 18.48 32.10 -44.35
N ALA A 31 19.21 33.07 -44.93
CA ALA A 31 20.35 33.70 -44.27
C ALA A 31 19.95 34.38 -42.95
N VAL A 32 18.82 35.12 -42.97
CA VAL A 32 18.30 35.80 -41.78
C VAL A 32 17.77 34.80 -40.74
N GLY A 33 17.03 33.78 -41.17
CA GLY A 33 16.52 32.72 -40.29
C GLY A 33 17.64 31.92 -39.63
N LEU A 34 18.68 31.56 -40.40
CA LEU A 34 19.86 30.85 -39.89
C LEU A 34 20.65 31.72 -38.90
N ALA A 35 20.89 33.00 -39.22
CA ALA A 35 21.57 33.93 -38.32
C ALA A 35 20.80 34.14 -37.01
N ALA A 36 19.47 34.28 -37.07
CA ALA A 36 18.61 34.37 -35.90
C ALA A 36 18.64 33.08 -35.07
N SER A 37 18.62 31.91 -35.72
CA SER A 37 18.68 30.61 -35.06
C SER A 37 20.03 30.36 -34.36
N ILE A 38 21.15 30.72 -35.01
CA ILE A 38 22.49 30.68 -34.40
C ILE A 38 22.56 31.61 -33.19
N THR A 39 22.08 32.85 -33.33
CA THR A 39 22.07 33.82 -32.24
C THR A 39 21.27 33.31 -31.04
N MET A 40 20.10 32.72 -31.29
CA MET A 40 19.27 32.12 -30.25
C MET A 40 19.95 30.92 -29.59
N ALA A 41 20.58 30.03 -30.37
CA ALA A 41 21.32 28.89 -29.84
C ALA A 41 22.51 29.31 -28.96
N VAL A 42 23.25 30.34 -29.37
CA VAL A 42 24.35 30.92 -28.57
C VAL A 42 23.82 31.52 -27.27
N TRP A 43 22.71 32.27 -27.34
CA TRP A 43 22.07 32.85 -26.16
C TRP A 43 21.60 31.76 -25.18
N ARG A 44 20.97 30.69 -25.65
CA ARG A 44 20.57 29.53 -24.83
C ARG A 44 21.76 28.81 -24.22
N ALA A 45 22.82 28.58 -25.00
CA ALA A 45 24.04 27.95 -24.52
C ALA A 45 24.70 28.77 -23.39
N SER A 46 24.68 30.11 -23.47
CA SER A 46 25.18 30.99 -22.40
C SER A 46 24.44 30.81 -21.06
N ARG A 47 23.18 30.32 -21.13
CA ARG A 47 22.33 30.02 -19.96
C ARG A 47 22.30 28.54 -19.60
N ARG A 48 23.06 27.69 -20.31
CA ARG A 48 23.04 26.23 -20.19
C ARG A 48 21.66 25.62 -20.44
N GLU A 49 20.87 26.25 -21.30
CA GLU A 49 19.56 25.77 -21.73
C GLU A 49 19.69 25.11 -23.11
N PHE A 50 19.07 23.94 -23.31
CA PHE A 50 19.12 23.21 -24.57
C PHE A 50 17.73 22.72 -24.93
N PHE A 51 17.03 23.48 -25.77
CA PHE A 51 15.62 23.24 -26.10
C PHE A 51 15.52 22.45 -27.39
N ALA A 52 14.80 21.33 -27.36
CA ALA A 52 14.85 20.34 -28.44
C ALA A 52 14.40 20.90 -29.81
N ILE A 53 13.33 21.68 -29.83
CA ILE A 53 12.79 22.26 -31.08
C ILE A 53 13.72 23.33 -31.67
N GLU A 54 14.43 24.10 -30.82
CA GLU A 54 15.34 25.17 -31.24
C GLU A 54 16.60 24.58 -31.90
N ILE A 55 17.14 23.51 -31.31
CA ILE A 55 18.27 22.75 -31.89
C ILE A 55 17.84 22.12 -33.22
N GLY A 56 16.64 21.54 -33.28
CA GLY A 56 16.09 20.96 -34.50
C GLY A 56 15.86 21.99 -35.60
N ALA A 57 15.40 23.19 -35.25
CA ALA A 57 15.24 24.31 -36.18
C ALA A 57 16.59 24.77 -36.75
N LEU A 58 17.63 24.91 -35.90
CA LEU A 58 18.98 25.21 -36.35
C LEU A 58 19.52 24.14 -37.32
N ALA A 59 19.37 22.86 -36.98
CA ALA A 59 19.79 21.76 -37.85
C ALA A 59 19.04 21.79 -39.19
N SER A 60 17.75 22.12 -39.18
CA SER A 60 16.93 22.25 -40.39
C SER A 60 17.43 23.40 -41.27
N PHE A 61 17.74 24.56 -40.70
CA PHE A 61 18.32 25.67 -41.46
C PHE A 61 19.70 25.34 -42.05
N LEU A 62 20.54 24.59 -41.35
CA LEU A 62 21.83 24.14 -41.89
C LEU A 62 21.66 23.20 -43.09
N VAL A 63 20.70 22.27 -43.00
CA VAL A 63 20.37 21.35 -44.12
C VAL A 63 19.81 22.13 -45.30
N MET A 64 18.91 23.08 -45.05
CA MET A 64 18.36 23.97 -46.07
C MET A 64 19.44 24.83 -46.72
N ALA A 65 20.41 25.34 -45.95
CA ALA A 65 21.52 26.14 -46.48
C ALA A 65 22.44 25.31 -47.37
N ALA A 66 22.72 24.06 -46.98
CA ALA A 66 23.43 23.13 -47.85
C ALA A 66 22.66 22.85 -49.15
N PHE A 67 21.33 22.69 -49.07
CA PHE A 67 20.50 22.45 -50.25
C PHE A 67 20.43 23.68 -51.18
N GLU A 68 20.32 24.89 -50.62
CA GLU A 68 20.35 26.13 -51.40
C GLU A 68 21.64 26.25 -52.21
N VAL A 69 22.80 25.91 -51.62
CA VAL A 69 24.10 25.96 -52.31
C VAL A 69 24.17 24.96 -53.47
N VAL A 70 23.59 23.77 -53.31
CA VAL A 70 23.67 22.69 -54.30
C VAL A 70 22.64 22.86 -55.42
N ALA A 71 21.43 23.32 -55.10
CA ALA A 71 20.31 23.39 -56.05
C ALA A 71 19.36 24.57 -55.73
N PRO A 72 19.77 25.82 -55.99
CA PRO A 72 19.04 27.01 -55.55
C PRO A 72 17.64 27.13 -56.16
N ALA A 73 17.47 26.72 -57.43
CA ALA A 73 16.16 26.74 -58.09
C ALA A 73 15.19 25.73 -57.47
N ALA A 74 15.65 24.51 -57.17
CA ALA A 74 14.82 23.50 -56.50
C ALA A 74 14.53 23.88 -55.05
N PHE A 75 15.50 24.48 -54.36
CA PHE A 75 15.33 25.00 -53.01
C PHE A 75 14.25 26.07 -52.94
N ALA A 76 14.21 27.02 -53.89
CA ALA A 76 13.21 28.07 -53.92
C ALA A 76 11.76 27.53 -53.87
N HIS A 77 11.48 26.42 -54.57
CA HIS A 77 10.18 25.75 -54.53
C HIS A 77 9.96 24.93 -53.26
N ALA A 78 11.01 24.35 -52.70
CA ALA A 78 10.94 23.45 -51.54
C ALA A 78 11.13 24.15 -50.18
N ALA A 79 11.53 25.43 -50.15
CA ALA A 79 11.96 26.13 -48.94
C ALA A 79 10.89 26.14 -47.84
N LEU A 80 9.64 26.44 -48.20
CA LEU A 80 8.52 26.43 -47.26
C LEU A 80 8.20 25.01 -46.74
N PRO A 81 7.91 24.00 -47.60
CA PRO A 81 7.63 22.65 -47.10
C PRO A 81 8.81 22.02 -46.35
N LEU A 82 10.06 22.31 -46.72
CA LEU A 82 11.24 21.83 -45.99
C LEU A 82 11.35 22.42 -44.58
N SER A 83 10.95 23.67 -44.38
CA SER A 83 10.94 24.28 -43.04
C SER A 83 9.95 23.57 -42.09
N PHE A 84 8.78 23.20 -42.62
CA PHE A 84 7.78 22.42 -41.90
C PHE A 84 8.22 20.97 -41.67
N ALA A 85 8.82 20.34 -42.68
CA ALA A 85 9.37 18.99 -42.55
C ALA A 85 10.45 18.93 -41.47
N GLY A 86 11.35 19.92 -41.44
CA GLY A 86 12.40 20.03 -40.43
C GLY A 86 11.84 20.16 -39.00
N LEU A 87 10.83 21.00 -38.81
CA LEU A 87 10.09 21.12 -37.54
C LEU A 87 9.39 19.83 -37.14
N GLY A 88 8.73 19.17 -38.09
CA GLY A 88 8.04 17.89 -37.87
C GLY A 88 9.00 16.79 -37.45
N VAL A 89 10.14 16.67 -38.13
CA VAL A 89 11.23 15.73 -37.78
C VAL A 89 11.81 16.06 -36.41
N ALA A 90 12.12 17.32 -36.14
CA ALA A 90 12.64 17.75 -34.83
C ALA A 90 11.67 17.41 -33.69
N ALA A 91 10.38 17.68 -33.88
CA ALA A 91 9.35 17.32 -32.92
C ALA A 91 9.23 15.79 -32.74
N ALA A 92 9.24 15.03 -33.83
CA ALA A 92 9.21 13.56 -33.80
C ALA A 92 10.42 12.96 -33.08
N VAL A 93 11.63 13.48 -33.35
CA VAL A 93 12.88 13.08 -32.66
C VAL A 93 12.79 13.40 -31.16
N SER A 94 12.25 14.56 -30.78
CA SER A 94 12.07 14.92 -29.37
C SER A 94 11.18 13.91 -28.63
N VAL A 95 10.12 13.42 -29.29
CA VAL A 95 9.24 12.38 -28.77
C VAL A 95 9.98 11.04 -28.71
N ALA A 96 10.70 10.65 -29.76
CA ALA A 96 11.46 9.40 -29.81
C ALA A 96 12.52 9.31 -28.69
N LEU A 97 13.17 10.44 -28.36
CA LEU A 97 14.14 10.54 -27.27
C LEU A 97 13.50 10.66 -25.87
N ARG A 98 12.17 10.58 -25.75
CA ARG A 98 11.40 10.80 -24.52
C ARG A 98 11.70 12.15 -23.86
N ARG A 99 12.03 13.16 -24.67
CA ARG A 99 12.27 14.55 -24.27
C ARG A 99 11.39 15.47 -25.10
N PRO A 100 10.06 15.46 -24.88
CA PRO A 100 9.14 16.20 -25.73
C PRO A 100 9.46 17.69 -25.68
N TRP A 101 9.61 18.31 -26.85
CA TRP A 101 10.02 19.72 -26.94
C TRP A 101 9.10 20.69 -26.21
N THR A 102 7.82 20.34 -26.03
CA THR A 102 6.87 21.16 -25.27
C THR A 102 7.17 21.19 -23.77
N ALA A 103 7.79 20.14 -23.23
CA ALA A 103 8.17 20.10 -21.81
C ALA A 103 9.23 21.15 -21.46
N ASP A 104 10.14 21.49 -22.38
CA ASP A 104 11.18 22.50 -22.15
C ASP A 104 10.57 23.86 -21.81
N TYR A 105 9.46 24.21 -22.48
CA TYR A 105 8.72 25.44 -22.21
C TYR A 105 7.76 25.29 -21.03
N ALA A 106 7.10 24.14 -20.89
CA ALA A 106 6.11 23.91 -19.83
C ALA A 106 6.74 23.89 -18.43
N ARG A 107 8.00 23.45 -18.28
CA ARG A 107 8.72 23.42 -17.00
C ARG A 107 8.79 24.79 -16.32
N ALA A 108 8.90 25.88 -17.09
CA ALA A 108 8.96 27.22 -16.52
C ALA A 108 7.65 27.67 -15.84
N ALA A 109 6.51 27.13 -16.28
CA ALA A 109 5.20 27.46 -15.71
C ALA A 109 4.70 26.40 -14.70
N PHE A 110 5.22 25.17 -14.78
CA PHE A 110 4.78 24.01 -14.00
C PHE A 110 5.99 23.28 -13.39
N ALA A 111 6.87 24.03 -12.72
CA ALA A 111 8.13 23.51 -12.20
C ALA A 111 7.89 22.44 -11.11
N ALA A 112 6.84 22.59 -10.29
CA ALA A 112 6.48 21.63 -9.25
C ALA A 112 5.96 20.32 -9.85
N GLU A 113 5.27 20.38 -10.98
CA GLU A 113 4.65 19.24 -11.65
C GLU A 113 5.57 18.59 -12.70
N ALA A 114 6.70 19.22 -13.03
CA ALA A 114 7.62 18.79 -14.07
C ALA A 114 8.16 17.35 -13.88
N ALA A 115 8.21 16.88 -12.64
CA ALA A 115 8.65 15.53 -12.30
C ALA A 115 7.53 14.47 -12.41
N SER A 116 6.28 14.88 -12.65
CA SER A 116 5.15 13.96 -12.71
C SER A 116 5.13 13.14 -14.00
N PRO A 117 4.84 11.82 -13.95
CA PRO A 117 4.59 11.02 -15.15
C PRO A 117 3.47 11.58 -16.04
N ILE A 118 2.47 12.22 -15.44
CA ILE A 118 1.36 12.85 -16.18
C ILE A 118 1.87 14.06 -16.95
N PHE A 119 2.76 14.87 -16.36
CA PHE A 119 3.38 15.99 -17.04
C PHE A 119 4.14 15.54 -18.29
N LEU A 120 4.98 14.49 -18.16
CA LEU A 120 5.69 13.94 -19.30
C LEU A 120 4.73 13.40 -20.37
N ALA A 121 3.71 12.62 -19.97
CA ALA A 121 2.73 12.04 -20.89
C ALA A 121 1.97 13.12 -21.68
N VAL A 122 1.51 14.18 -21.01
CA VAL A 122 0.81 15.30 -21.65
C VAL A 122 1.70 15.99 -22.67
N ASN A 123 2.95 16.31 -22.30
CA ASN A 123 3.89 16.95 -23.23
C ASN A 123 4.29 16.02 -24.38
N MET A 124 4.44 14.71 -24.13
CA MET A 124 4.65 13.71 -25.19
C MET A 124 3.50 13.70 -26.20
N THR A 125 2.25 13.74 -25.74
CA THR A 125 1.07 13.78 -26.61
C THR A 125 1.02 15.08 -27.42
N ILE A 126 1.25 16.24 -26.79
CA ILE A 126 1.21 17.52 -27.49
C ILE A 126 2.38 17.64 -28.49
N SER A 127 3.59 17.24 -28.11
CA SER A 127 4.74 17.24 -29.02
C SER A 127 4.53 16.27 -30.19
N GLY A 128 3.93 15.10 -29.96
CA GLY A 128 3.58 14.15 -31.01
C GLY A 128 2.49 14.67 -31.95
N LEU A 129 1.48 15.36 -31.40
CA LEU A 129 0.47 16.05 -32.21
C LEU A 129 1.15 17.06 -33.14
N TRP A 130 1.98 17.95 -32.62
CA TRP A 130 2.67 18.95 -33.46
C TRP A 130 3.65 18.33 -34.46
N ALA A 131 4.31 17.21 -34.13
CA ALA A 131 5.10 16.48 -35.10
C ALA A 131 4.25 16.03 -36.31
N ALA A 132 3.07 15.46 -36.05
CA ALA A 132 2.16 15.03 -37.11
C ALA A 132 1.60 16.23 -37.90
N LEU A 133 1.21 17.31 -37.23
CA LEU A 133 0.66 18.51 -37.89
C LEU A 133 1.71 19.20 -38.77
N PHE A 134 2.94 19.37 -38.29
CA PHE A 134 4.02 19.95 -39.11
C PHE A 134 4.38 19.09 -40.32
N LEU A 135 4.41 17.77 -40.18
CA LEU A 135 4.61 16.87 -41.32
C LEU A 135 3.43 16.88 -42.30
N ALA A 136 2.21 17.03 -41.80
CA ALA A 136 1.02 17.20 -42.64
C ALA A 136 1.09 18.51 -43.43
N ASP A 137 1.45 19.63 -42.78
CA ASP A 137 1.65 20.91 -43.46
C ASP A 137 2.76 20.83 -44.51
N ALA A 138 3.88 20.17 -44.18
CA ALA A 138 4.96 19.93 -45.14
C ALA A 138 4.46 19.19 -46.39
N ALA A 139 3.63 18.16 -46.22
CA ALA A 139 3.04 17.42 -47.33
C ALA A 139 2.03 18.24 -48.12
N ILE A 140 1.10 18.94 -47.44
CA ILE A 140 0.11 19.82 -48.07
C ILE A 140 0.81 20.86 -48.96
N LEU A 141 1.88 21.47 -48.45
CA LEU A 141 2.65 22.47 -49.17
C LEU A 141 3.50 21.87 -50.30
N ALA A 142 4.07 20.68 -50.12
CA ALA A 142 4.85 20.02 -51.15
C ALA A 142 4.00 19.53 -52.35
N PHE A 143 2.73 19.20 -52.11
CA PHE A 143 1.79 18.69 -53.11
C PHE A 143 0.72 19.72 -53.54
N ASP A 144 0.82 20.96 -53.08
CA ASP A 144 -0.11 22.07 -53.39
C ASP A 144 -1.60 21.74 -53.13
N LEU A 145 -1.88 21.09 -52.00
CA LEU A 145 -3.23 20.57 -51.66
C LEU A 145 -4.21 21.64 -51.13
N GLY A 146 -3.94 22.93 -51.40
CA GLY A 146 -4.84 24.07 -51.13
C GLY A 146 -4.51 24.90 -49.87
N GLY A 147 -4.48 26.23 -50.02
CA GLY A 147 -3.99 27.18 -48.99
C GLY A 147 -4.81 27.28 -47.70
N TYR A 148 -6.08 26.86 -47.69
CA TYR A 148 -6.90 26.83 -46.47
C TYR A 148 -6.60 25.60 -45.60
N ALA A 149 -6.00 24.54 -46.18
CA ALA A 149 -5.72 23.30 -45.46
C ALA A 149 -4.67 23.50 -44.36
N THR A 150 -3.59 24.24 -44.65
CA THR A 150 -2.55 24.56 -43.66
C THR A 150 -3.07 25.44 -42.53
N THR A 151 -3.90 26.44 -42.85
CA THR A 151 -4.55 27.27 -41.84
C THR A 151 -5.46 26.43 -40.93
N GLY A 152 -6.20 25.47 -41.50
CA GLY A 152 -7.02 24.53 -40.74
C GLY A 152 -6.20 23.65 -39.78
N VAL A 153 -5.04 23.15 -40.23
CA VAL A 153 -4.09 22.36 -39.41
C VAL A 153 -3.59 23.16 -38.21
N PHE A 154 -3.18 24.42 -38.43
CA PHE A 154 -2.71 25.30 -37.35
C PHE A 154 -3.82 25.67 -36.36
N VAL A 155 -5.02 26.03 -36.84
CA VAL A 155 -6.17 26.36 -35.97
C VAL A 155 -6.54 25.14 -35.14
N PHE A 156 -6.59 23.95 -35.75
CA PHE A 156 -6.81 22.70 -35.03
C PHE A 156 -5.72 22.45 -33.98
N GLY A 157 -4.44 22.59 -34.34
CA GLY A 157 -3.32 22.43 -33.43
C GLY A 157 -3.36 23.39 -32.24
N ALA A 158 -3.73 24.66 -32.47
CA ALA A 158 -3.86 25.68 -31.44
C ALA A 158 -5.03 25.39 -30.48
N VAL A 159 -6.21 25.02 -31.01
CA VAL A 159 -7.38 24.64 -30.20
C VAL A 159 -7.08 23.36 -29.40
N ALA A 160 -6.57 22.32 -30.05
CA ALA A 160 -6.20 21.06 -29.42
C ALA A 160 -5.13 21.25 -28.33
N SER A 161 -4.15 22.13 -28.53
CA SER A 161 -3.12 22.41 -27.52
C SER A 161 -3.61 23.29 -26.37
N SER A 162 -4.64 24.11 -26.58
CA SER A 162 -5.20 24.99 -25.55
C SER A 162 -6.16 24.25 -24.62
N PHE A 163 -6.99 23.35 -25.16
CA PHE A 163 -8.00 22.61 -24.38
C PHE A 163 -7.63 21.15 -24.10
N GLY A 164 -6.86 20.53 -24.99
CA GLY A 164 -6.44 19.13 -24.92
C GLY A 164 -5.69 18.76 -23.63
N PRO A 165 -4.76 19.57 -23.07
CA PRO A 165 -4.05 19.20 -21.85
C PRO A 165 -4.99 18.95 -20.67
N ARG A 166 -6.02 19.79 -20.49
CA ARG A 166 -7.01 19.62 -19.40
C ARG A 166 -7.84 18.35 -19.60
N ALA A 167 -8.25 18.08 -20.84
CA ALA A 167 -8.98 16.87 -21.17
C ALA A 167 -8.13 15.61 -20.97
N LEU A 168 -6.86 15.64 -21.41
CA LEU A 168 -5.88 14.56 -21.24
C LEU A 168 -5.59 14.28 -19.77
N ILE A 169 -5.41 15.32 -18.93
CA ILE A 169 -5.21 15.15 -17.49
C ILE A 169 -6.45 14.50 -16.85
N ARG A 170 -7.66 15.01 -17.13
CA ARG A 170 -8.89 14.40 -16.62
C ARG A 170 -9.06 12.95 -17.07
N PHE A 171 -8.81 12.67 -18.35
CA PHE A 171 -8.87 11.32 -18.89
C PHE A 171 -7.84 10.39 -18.25
N ALA A 172 -6.60 10.85 -18.06
CA ALA A 172 -5.54 10.10 -17.39
C ALA A 172 -5.91 9.81 -15.92
N LEU A 173 -6.43 10.81 -15.19
CA LEU A 173 -6.89 10.62 -13.82
C LEU A 173 -8.08 9.67 -13.73
N GLN A 174 -9.07 9.78 -14.64
CA GLN A 174 -10.19 8.85 -14.72
C GLN A 174 -9.73 7.42 -15.00
N ARG A 175 -8.73 7.22 -15.87
CA ARG A 175 -8.10 5.91 -16.08
C ARG A 175 -7.36 5.40 -14.85
N ARG A 176 -6.67 6.27 -14.10
CA ARG A 176 -6.04 5.88 -12.82
C ARG A 176 -7.08 5.45 -11.80
N ILE A 177 -8.15 6.24 -11.61
CA ILE A 177 -9.30 5.87 -10.76
C ILE A 177 -9.91 4.55 -11.22
N ALA A 178 -10.04 4.34 -12.54
CA ALA A 178 -10.53 3.09 -13.10
C ALA A 178 -9.66 1.87 -12.72
N ALA A 179 -8.34 2.07 -12.59
CA ALA A 179 -7.35 1.04 -12.30
C ALA A 179 -7.06 0.81 -10.80
N MET A 180 -7.73 1.54 -9.91
CA MET A 180 -7.60 1.37 -8.44
C MET A 180 -8.34 0.14 -7.91
N GLU A 181 -9.23 -0.45 -8.69
CA GLU A 181 -10.00 -1.64 -8.35
C GLU A 181 -9.92 -2.64 -9.50
N ASP A 182 -9.64 -3.91 -9.20
CA ASP A 182 -9.58 -4.98 -10.20
C ASP A 182 -10.98 -5.31 -10.75
N TYR A 183 -12.02 -5.24 -9.90
CA TYR A 183 -13.39 -5.64 -10.24
C TYR A 183 -14.44 -4.63 -9.80
N ARG A 184 -15.49 -4.49 -10.61
CA ARG A 184 -16.61 -3.58 -10.38
C ARG A 184 -17.93 -4.28 -10.65
N TRP A 185 -18.78 -4.28 -9.64
CA TRP A 185 -20.16 -4.73 -9.72
C TRP A 185 -21.00 -3.91 -8.72
N PRO A 186 -22.31 -3.72 -8.99
CA PRO A 186 -23.19 -2.93 -8.12
C PRO A 186 -23.32 -3.57 -6.74
N ALA A 187 -23.40 -2.75 -5.70
CA ALA A 187 -23.62 -3.24 -4.35
C ALA A 187 -24.93 -4.06 -4.26
N PRO A 188 -24.97 -5.12 -3.44
CA PRO A 188 -26.21 -5.88 -3.22
C PRO A 188 -27.28 -5.01 -2.55
N HIS A 189 -28.54 -5.31 -2.86
CA HIS A 189 -29.68 -4.72 -2.17
C HIS A 189 -30.03 -5.58 -0.95
N PHE A 190 -29.85 -5.03 0.25
CA PHE A 190 -30.19 -5.69 1.51
C PHE A 190 -31.60 -5.35 2.02
N ASP A 191 -32.34 -4.48 1.33
CA ASP A 191 -33.70 -4.08 1.72
C ASP A 191 -34.80 -4.72 0.84
N ASP A 192 -34.46 -5.71 0.00
CA ASP A 192 -35.40 -6.31 -0.96
C ASP A 192 -36.21 -7.46 -0.32
N PRO A 193 -37.52 -7.28 -0.04
CA PRO A 193 -38.35 -8.30 0.62
C PRO A 193 -38.54 -9.56 -0.23
N LYS A 194 -38.44 -9.45 -1.56
CA LYS A 194 -38.65 -10.58 -2.48
C LYS A 194 -37.57 -11.67 -2.34
N GLN A 195 -36.39 -11.32 -1.81
CA GLN A 195 -35.34 -12.29 -1.54
C GLN A 195 -35.60 -13.07 -0.24
N ASP A 196 -36.35 -12.49 0.70
CA ASP A 196 -36.70 -13.16 1.96
C ASP A 196 -37.85 -14.16 1.77
N GLU A 197 -38.79 -13.89 0.86
CA GLU A 197 -39.90 -14.80 0.53
C GLU A 197 -39.47 -16.05 -0.27
N ALA A 198 -38.38 -15.95 -1.04
CA ALA A 198 -37.86 -17.06 -1.86
C ALA A 198 -37.04 -18.08 -1.06
N ALA A 199 -36.66 -17.77 0.18
CA ALA A 199 -35.80 -18.61 1.00
C ALA A 199 -36.61 -19.37 2.06
N GLN A 200 -36.57 -20.70 2.01
CA GLN A 200 -37.21 -21.58 2.99
C GLN A 200 -36.46 -21.64 4.34
N ASP A 201 -35.24 -21.09 4.40
CA ASP A 201 -34.38 -21.01 5.59
C ASP A 201 -34.10 -19.55 5.98
N GLN A 202 -33.73 -19.31 7.25
CA GLN A 202 -33.37 -17.98 7.76
C GLN A 202 -32.14 -17.41 7.02
N VAL A 203 -32.38 -16.50 6.07
CA VAL A 203 -31.33 -15.80 5.31
C VAL A 203 -30.68 -14.74 6.19
N ILE A 204 -29.35 -14.73 6.20
CA ILE A 204 -28.56 -13.61 6.75
C ILE A 204 -28.14 -12.68 5.61
N ASP A 205 -27.84 -11.43 5.92
CA ASP A 205 -27.39 -10.48 4.91
C ASP A 205 -25.97 -10.81 4.47
N VAL A 206 -25.07 -11.03 5.43
CA VAL A 206 -23.65 -11.25 5.14
C VAL A 206 -23.07 -12.38 5.97
N ALA A 207 -22.48 -13.36 5.30
CA ALA A 207 -21.63 -14.38 5.93
C ALA A 207 -20.16 -13.92 5.89
N ILE A 208 -19.44 -14.06 7.01
CA ILE A 208 -18.03 -13.72 7.11
C ILE A 208 -17.22 -14.99 7.37
N VAL A 209 -16.23 -15.25 6.51
CA VAL A 209 -15.33 -16.40 6.61
C VAL A 209 -14.04 -15.98 7.32
N GLY A 210 -13.87 -16.46 8.55
CA GLY A 210 -12.71 -16.18 9.41
C GLY A 210 -12.91 -14.98 10.33
N ALA A 211 -12.54 -15.14 11.60
CA ALA A 211 -12.62 -14.14 12.66
C ALA A 211 -11.26 -13.49 12.97
N GLY A 212 -10.43 -13.26 11.94
CA GLY A 212 -9.29 -12.34 12.06
C GLY A 212 -9.75 -10.89 12.09
N ILE A 213 -8.86 -9.95 12.46
CA ILE A 213 -9.20 -8.54 12.67
C ILE A 213 -9.90 -7.90 11.46
N GLY A 214 -9.49 -8.20 10.23
CA GLY A 214 -10.16 -7.69 9.04
C GLY A 214 -11.61 -8.18 8.90
N GLY A 215 -11.86 -9.48 9.15
CA GLY A 215 -13.19 -10.08 9.13
C GLY A 215 -14.08 -9.55 10.25
N LEU A 216 -13.54 -9.44 11.47
CA LEU A 216 -14.25 -8.87 12.62
C LEU A 216 -14.57 -7.39 12.42
N THR A 217 -13.65 -6.61 11.84
CA THR A 217 -13.89 -5.19 11.52
C THR A 217 -15.00 -5.05 10.48
N ALA A 218 -14.96 -5.85 9.40
CA ALA A 218 -16.01 -5.85 8.39
C ALA A 218 -17.37 -6.24 8.99
N ALA A 219 -17.42 -7.30 9.79
CA ALA A 219 -18.63 -7.77 10.45
C ALA A 219 -19.21 -6.71 11.40
N ALA A 220 -18.36 -6.08 12.23
CA ALA A 220 -18.80 -5.04 13.17
C ALA A 220 -19.38 -3.81 12.46
N LEU A 221 -18.73 -3.36 11.37
CA LEU A 221 -19.21 -2.21 10.58
C LEU A 221 -20.47 -2.52 9.78
N LEU A 222 -20.63 -3.76 9.29
CA LEU A 222 -21.86 -4.21 8.63
C LEU A 222 -23.00 -4.42 9.65
N ALA A 223 -22.71 -4.86 10.86
CA ALA A 223 -23.70 -4.88 11.95
C ALA A 223 -24.09 -3.46 12.38
N ASP A 224 -23.14 -2.53 12.46
CA ASP A 224 -23.39 -1.09 12.65
C ASP A 224 -24.24 -0.49 11.53
N ALA A 225 -24.23 -1.12 10.35
CA ALA A 225 -25.11 -0.80 9.24
C ALA A 225 -26.54 -1.33 9.37
N GLY A 226 -26.85 -2.09 10.42
CA GLY A 226 -28.14 -2.75 10.64
C GLY A 226 -28.29 -4.09 9.92
N LEU A 227 -27.22 -4.63 9.32
CA LEU A 227 -27.26 -5.90 8.60
C LEU A 227 -27.16 -7.09 9.54
N LYS A 228 -27.86 -8.19 9.20
CA LYS A 228 -27.75 -9.48 9.89
C LYS A 228 -26.46 -10.18 9.46
N VAL A 229 -25.47 -10.19 10.33
CA VAL A 229 -24.15 -10.76 10.03
C VAL A 229 -23.87 -12.03 10.84
N ALA A 230 -23.14 -12.97 10.23
CA ALA A 230 -22.61 -14.14 10.93
C ALA A 230 -21.15 -14.40 10.57
N VAL A 231 -20.29 -14.46 11.59
CA VAL A 231 -18.87 -14.80 11.46
C VAL A 231 -18.66 -16.28 11.76
N TYR A 232 -17.93 -16.97 10.88
CA TYR A 232 -17.61 -18.39 11.00
C TYR A 232 -16.10 -18.57 11.15
N GLU A 233 -15.67 -19.00 12.33
CA GLU A 233 -14.27 -19.21 12.70
C GLU A 233 -13.97 -20.70 12.82
N ALA A 234 -12.93 -21.16 12.14
CA ALA A 234 -12.51 -22.57 12.17
C ALA A 234 -11.88 -22.95 13.51
N HIS A 235 -11.21 -22.02 14.17
CA HIS A 235 -10.51 -22.22 15.42
C HIS A 235 -11.43 -22.12 16.65
N VAL A 236 -10.88 -22.45 17.82
CA VAL A 236 -11.58 -22.42 19.11
C VAL A 236 -11.53 -21.04 19.77
N VAL A 237 -10.80 -20.10 19.17
CA VAL A 237 -10.59 -18.71 19.61
C VAL A 237 -10.66 -17.81 18.37
N ALA A 238 -11.24 -16.61 18.52
CA ALA A 238 -11.26 -15.58 17.49
C ALA A 238 -10.06 -14.62 17.62
N GLY A 239 -9.70 -13.94 16.53
CA GLY A 239 -8.62 -12.96 16.46
C GLY A 239 -7.58 -13.25 15.38
N GLY A 240 -7.54 -14.47 14.82
CA GLY A 240 -6.42 -14.91 13.98
C GLY A 240 -5.12 -14.79 14.76
N TYR A 241 -4.08 -14.18 14.19
CA TYR A 241 -2.85 -13.85 14.93
C TYR A 241 -3.08 -12.97 16.18
N CYS A 242 -4.14 -12.15 16.26
CA CYS A 242 -4.45 -11.29 17.40
C CYS A 242 -5.21 -12.03 18.52
N HIS A 243 -4.71 -13.17 18.96
CA HIS A 243 -5.28 -13.92 20.08
C HIS A 243 -4.22 -14.19 21.16
N THR A 244 -4.68 -14.49 22.38
CA THR A 244 -3.80 -14.89 23.48
C THR A 244 -4.05 -16.33 23.88
N PHE A 245 -3.04 -16.97 24.47
CA PHE A 245 -3.19 -18.29 25.04
C PHE A 245 -2.50 -18.41 26.41
N LEU A 246 -3.08 -19.24 27.27
CA LEU A 246 -2.56 -19.49 28.61
C LEU A 246 -1.69 -20.74 28.64
N ARG A 247 -0.62 -20.71 29.45
CA ARG A 247 0.25 -21.86 29.70
C ARG A 247 0.48 -22.04 31.19
N LYS A 248 0.17 -23.24 31.67
CA LYS A 248 0.47 -23.68 33.02
C LYS A 248 1.89 -24.23 33.05
N ALA A 249 2.65 -23.87 34.07
CA ALA A 249 3.98 -24.38 34.36
C ALA A 249 4.13 -24.62 35.86
N ARG A 250 5.32 -25.09 36.28
CA ARG A 250 5.70 -25.21 37.68
C ARG A 250 7.07 -24.60 37.91
N HIS A 251 7.20 -23.81 38.97
CA HIS A 251 8.46 -23.24 39.44
C HIS A 251 8.49 -23.40 40.97
N ASP A 252 9.59 -23.93 41.52
CA ASP A 252 9.74 -24.22 42.94
C ASP A 252 8.56 -24.99 43.56
N GLY A 253 8.05 -25.98 42.81
CA GLY A 253 6.90 -26.80 43.22
C GLY A 253 5.55 -26.09 43.19
N ARG A 254 5.48 -24.79 42.86
CA ARG A 254 4.25 -23.99 42.78
C ARG A 254 3.73 -23.91 41.35
N PRO A 255 2.41 -23.91 41.13
CA PRO A 255 1.83 -23.70 39.80
C PRO A 255 2.03 -22.24 39.36
N CYS A 256 2.49 -22.07 38.13
CA CYS A 256 2.63 -20.78 37.45
C CYS A 256 1.66 -20.73 36.26
N LEU A 257 1.12 -19.55 35.96
CA LEU A 257 0.27 -19.31 34.80
C LEU A 257 0.82 -18.13 34.01
N TYR A 258 1.14 -18.37 32.75
CA TYR A 258 1.62 -17.35 31.81
C TYR A 258 0.58 -17.10 30.73
N ARG A 259 0.40 -15.84 30.33
CA ARG A 259 -0.40 -15.42 29.16
C ARG A 259 0.55 -14.96 28.07
N PHE A 260 0.42 -15.55 26.89
CA PHE A 260 1.20 -15.18 25.72
C PHE A 260 0.29 -14.66 24.61
N ASP A 261 0.78 -13.66 23.89
CA ASP A 261 0.23 -13.24 22.60
C ASP A 261 0.69 -14.20 21.50
N ALA A 262 -0.20 -14.53 20.55
CA ALA A 262 0.13 -15.44 19.45
C ALA A 262 0.89 -14.77 18.29
N GLY A 263 0.91 -13.44 18.25
CA GLY A 263 1.55 -12.67 17.18
C GLY A 263 1.77 -11.20 17.56
N PRO A 264 0.87 -10.29 17.17
CA PRO A 264 1.11 -8.86 17.29
C PRO A 264 1.03 -8.35 18.73
N HIS A 265 2.00 -7.52 19.07
CA HIS A 265 2.19 -6.88 20.38
C HIS A 265 2.31 -5.35 20.27
N ASP A 266 2.45 -4.83 19.05
CA ASP A 266 2.58 -3.40 18.78
C ASP A 266 1.56 -2.97 17.74
N PHE A 267 0.68 -2.04 18.12
CA PHE A 267 -0.49 -1.65 17.32
C PHE A 267 -0.41 -0.17 16.96
N SER A 268 -0.34 0.12 15.66
CA SER A 268 -0.43 1.48 15.11
C SER A 268 -1.88 1.98 15.02
N GLY A 269 -2.07 3.30 14.86
CA GLY A 269 -3.39 3.90 14.68
C GLY A 269 -4.28 3.90 15.94
N VAL A 270 -3.71 3.60 17.11
CA VAL A 270 -4.43 3.56 18.41
C VAL A 270 -4.42 4.90 19.15
N HIS A 271 -3.60 5.86 18.69
CA HIS A 271 -3.60 7.22 19.21
C HIS A 271 -4.96 7.89 18.94
N LYS A 272 -5.30 8.94 19.70
CA LYS A 272 -6.58 9.63 19.54
C LYS A 272 -6.74 10.20 18.12
N GLY A 273 -7.78 9.79 17.41
CA GLY A 273 -8.03 10.17 16.01
C GLY A 273 -7.33 9.29 14.97
N GLY A 274 -6.51 8.33 15.40
CA GLY A 274 -5.94 7.30 14.54
C GLY A 274 -6.99 6.31 14.04
N THR A 275 -6.64 5.49 13.05
CA THR A 275 -7.59 4.61 12.35
C THR A 275 -8.30 3.61 13.28
N LEU A 276 -7.54 2.91 14.13
CA LEU A 276 -8.13 1.95 15.06
C LEU A 276 -8.95 2.66 16.13
N ASP A 277 -8.46 3.77 16.70
CA ASP A 277 -9.24 4.58 17.66
C ASP A 277 -10.58 5.03 17.06
N ALA A 278 -10.58 5.48 15.81
CA ALA A 278 -11.78 5.96 15.14
C ALA A 278 -12.78 4.82 14.85
N ILE A 279 -12.31 3.67 14.36
CA ILE A 279 -13.16 2.48 14.15
C ILE A 279 -13.78 2.03 15.48
N LEU A 280 -12.97 1.88 16.53
CA LEU A 280 -13.44 1.44 17.84
C LEU A 280 -14.38 2.46 18.50
N SER A 281 -14.10 3.75 18.33
CA SER A 281 -14.95 4.85 18.81
C SER A 281 -16.30 4.84 18.10
N ARG A 282 -16.32 4.67 16.78
CA ARG A 282 -17.54 4.50 15.99
C ARG A 282 -18.38 3.32 16.49
N LEU A 283 -17.71 2.20 16.78
CA LEU A 283 -18.35 0.99 17.27
C LEU A 283 -18.76 1.05 18.75
N GLY A 284 -18.38 2.11 19.48
CA GLY A 284 -18.72 2.28 20.89
C GLY A 284 -18.01 1.32 21.83
N VAL A 285 -16.81 0.87 21.45
CA VAL A 285 -16.00 -0.11 22.23
C VAL A 285 -14.57 0.35 22.50
N ALA A 286 -14.22 1.60 22.17
CA ALA A 286 -12.90 2.15 22.42
C ALA A 286 -12.53 2.18 23.92
N ASP A 287 -13.51 2.42 24.79
CA ASP A 287 -13.36 2.45 26.25
C ASP A 287 -13.09 1.08 26.88
N ARG A 288 -13.25 -0.01 26.10
CA ARG A 288 -12.95 -1.38 26.55
C ARG A 288 -11.47 -1.74 26.47
N LEU A 289 -10.68 -0.89 25.83
CA LEU A 289 -9.27 -1.09 25.56
C LEU A 289 -8.46 -0.01 26.28
N GLU A 290 -7.53 -0.46 27.12
CA GLU A 290 -6.51 0.40 27.69
C GLU A 290 -5.20 0.15 26.96
N TRP A 291 -4.71 1.17 26.26
CA TRP A 291 -3.48 1.10 25.48
C TRP A 291 -2.31 1.64 26.29
N ARG A 292 -1.20 0.90 26.31
CA ARG A 292 0.09 1.36 26.84
C ARG A 292 1.05 1.54 25.70
N ARG A 293 1.60 2.75 25.58
CA ARG A 293 2.62 3.05 24.57
C ARG A 293 3.81 2.11 24.74
N LEU A 294 4.21 1.48 23.66
CA LEU A 294 5.33 0.55 23.61
C LEU A 294 6.58 1.31 23.14
N ASP A 295 7.66 1.19 23.90
CA ASP A 295 8.95 1.80 23.60
C ASP A 295 9.90 0.73 23.05
N HIS A 296 10.75 1.11 22.09
CA HIS A 296 11.62 0.19 21.36
C HIS A 296 13.10 0.38 21.74
N ALA A 297 13.91 -0.65 21.49
CA ALA A 297 15.36 -0.55 21.42
C ALA A 297 15.86 -1.23 20.15
N TYR A 298 16.70 -0.56 19.37
CA TYR A 298 17.46 -1.16 18.27
C TYR A 298 18.87 -1.47 18.75
N ILE A 299 19.20 -2.76 18.85
CA ILE A 299 20.46 -3.28 19.36
C ILE A 299 21.31 -3.77 18.19
N PHE A 300 22.42 -3.07 17.95
CA PHE A 300 23.48 -3.43 17.03
C PHE A 300 24.70 -3.92 17.82
N ALA A 301 25.62 -4.60 17.16
CA ALA A 301 26.84 -5.14 17.76
C ALA A 301 27.71 -4.06 18.43
N ASP A 302 27.63 -2.82 17.96
CA ASP A 302 28.45 -1.70 18.43
C ASP A 302 27.69 -0.65 19.24
N ARG A 303 26.36 -0.67 19.25
CA ARG A 303 25.53 0.36 19.89
C ARG A 303 24.09 -0.09 20.14
N THR A 304 23.43 0.61 21.05
CA THR A 304 21.97 0.54 21.23
C THR A 304 21.36 1.91 20.97
N ILE A 305 20.25 1.94 20.25
CA ILE A 305 19.48 3.15 19.95
C ILE A 305 18.08 2.97 20.54
N ASN A 306 17.69 3.84 21.46
CA ASN A 306 16.36 3.84 22.07
C ASN A 306 15.59 5.04 21.53
N PRO A 307 14.71 4.87 20.53
CA PRO A 307 14.02 5.99 19.90
C PRO A 307 13.25 6.81 20.95
N PRO A 308 13.50 8.12 21.05
CA PRO A 308 12.67 9.04 21.80
C PRO A 308 11.22 9.01 21.31
N ARG A 309 10.30 9.39 22.20
CA ARG A 309 8.88 9.43 21.89
C ARG A 309 8.47 10.55 20.91
N ASP A 310 9.27 11.61 20.80
CA ASP A 310 9.14 12.62 19.75
C ASP A 310 10.08 12.27 18.59
N TRP A 311 9.52 12.11 17.40
CA TRP A 311 10.31 11.79 16.21
C TRP A 311 11.35 12.85 15.85
N ARG A 312 11.15 14.12 16.24
CA ARG A 312 12.15 15.18 16.03
C ARG A 312 13.34 15.00 16.94
N GLU A 313 13.09 14.61 18.19
CA GLU A 313 14.15 14.24 19.12
C GLU A 313 14.89 12.99 18.62
N TYR A 314 14.16 12.02 18.04
CA TYR A 314 14.78 10.86 17.41
C TYR A 314 15.66 11.23 16.22
N ALA A 315 15.18 12.08 15.31
CA ALA A 315 15.98 12.57 14.19
C ALA A 315 17.23 13.33 14.68
N ALA A 316 17.11 14.14 15.73
CA ALA A 316 18.22 14.84 16.35
C ALA A 316 19.23 13.90 17.03
N GLU A 317 18.75 12.82 17.65
CA GLU A 317 19.60 11.77 18.24
C GLU A 317 20.36 11.01 17.17
N LEU A 318 19.70 10.60 16.10
CA LEU A 318 20.37 10.02 14.93
C LEU A 318 21.38 11.00 14.32
N GLY A 319 21.08 12.30 14.29
CA GLY A 319 22.03 13.33 13.87
C GLY A 319 23.24 13.45 14.81
N ARG A 320 23.08 13.25 16.13
CA ARG A 320 24.20 13.17 17.07
C ARG A 320 25.06 11.91 16.86
N ILE A 321 24.42 10.77 16.54
CA ILE A 321 25.10 9.51 16.24
C ILE A 321 25.83 9.59 14.90
N PHE A 322 25.25 10.29 13.91
CA PHE A 322 25.78 10.44 12.56
C PHE A 322 25.94 11.92 12.16
N PRO A 323 26.90 12.67 12.74
CA PRO A 323 27.01 14.12 12.55
C PRO A 323 27.14 14.58 11.09
N ALA A 324 27.80 13.78 10.25
CA ALA A 324 28.02 14.10 8.84
C ALA A 324 26.72 14.05 8.00
N GLU A 325 25.69 13.35 8.47
CA GLU A 325 24.40 13.20 7.77
C GLU A 325 23.22 13.82 8.54
N ALA A 326 23.48 14.54 9.64
CA ALA A 326 22.46 15.08 10.52
C ALA A 326 21.39 15.91 9.79
N ALA A 327 21.80 16.83 8.92
CA ALA A 327 20.87 17.64 8.13
C ALA A 327 20.05 16.81 7.13
N GLY A 328 20.65 15.76 6.55
CA GLY A 328 19.95 14.84 5.65
C GLY A 328 18.93 13.98 6.39
N ILE A 329 19.28 13.48 7.58
CA ILE A 329 18.38 12.70 8.44
C ILE A 329 17.16 13.56 8.85
N GLU A 330 17.38 14.79 9.31
CA GLU A 330 16.30 15.70 9.69
C GLU A 330 15.37 15.99 8.50
N ALA A 331 15.94 16.33 7.33
CA ALA A 331 15.17 16.58 6.12
C ALA A 331 14.36 15.34 5.67
N LEU A 332 14.94 14.15 5.79
CA LEU A 332 14.26 12.90 5.48
C LEU A 332 13.05 12.66 6.39
N PHE A 333 13.19 12.81 7.70
CA PHE A 333 12.07 12.61 8.63
C PHE A 333 10.93 13.61 8.38
N VAL A 334 11.27 14.87 8.08
CA VAL A 334 10.27 15.89 7.68
C VAL A 334 9.53 15.48 6.40
N GLU A 335 10.25 15.00 5.38
CA GLU A 335 9.64 14.58 4.12
C GLU A 335 8.78 13.30 4.30
N ILE A 336 9.26 12.32 5.06
CA ILE A 336 8.49 11.12 5.42
C ILE A 336 7.22 11.51 6.19
N LYS A 337 7.31 12.43 7.16
CA LYS A 337 6.14 12.92 7.90
C LYS A 337 5.12 13.59 6.98
N ALA A 338 5.57 14.39 6.02
CA ALA A 338 4.67 15.02 5.04
C ALA A 338 3.99 13.99 4.12
N ILE A 339 4.68 12.91 3.75
CA ILE A 339 4.08 11.79 3.01
C ILE A 339 3.06 11.07 3.89
N TYR A 340 3.43 10.73 5.14
CA TYR A 340 2.55 10.08 6.12
C TYR A 340 1.25 10.87 6.31
N ASP A 341 1.35 12.18 6.57
CA ASP A 341 0.18 13.05 6.73
C ASP A 341 -0.69 13.09 5.48
N GLY A 342 -0.06 13.08 4.30
CA GLY A 342 -0.79 12.96 3.03
C GLY A 342 -1.52 11.63 2.87
N MET A 343 -0.92 10.52 3.30
CA MET A 343 -1.55 9.19 3.22
C MET A 343 -2.80 9.08 4.09
N PHE A 344 -2.81 9.71 5.25
CA PHE A 344 -3.94 9.69 6.20
C PHE A 344 -4.87 10.91 6.08
N ALA A 345 -4.60 11.86 5.17
CA ALA A 345 -5.36 13.11 5.05
C ALA A 345 -6.87 12.94 4.78
N THR A 346 -7.27 11.82 4.15
CA THR A 346 -8.68 11.54 3.85
C THR A 346 -9.42 10.85 5.00
N ALA A 347 -8.71 10.41 6.05
CA ALA A 347 -9.28 9.62 7.14
C ALA A 347 -10.42 10.35 7.85
N ALA A 348 -10.25 11.63 8.20
CA ALA A 348 -11.25 12.41 8.92
C ALA A 348 -12.61 12.49 8.19
N GLY A 349 -12.58 12.58 6.86
CA GLY A 349 -13.80 12.60 6.03
C GLY A 349 -14.42 11.23 5.76
N ASN A 350 -13.80 10.15 6.25
CA ASN A 350 -14.15 8.78 5.95
C ASN A 350 -14.13 7.90 7.21
N GLY A 351 -14.66 8.43 8.31
CA GLY A 351 -14.82 7.69 9.56
C GLY A 351 -13.51 7.30 10.25
N GLY A 352 -12.43 8.05 9.99
CA GLY A 352 -11.07 7.77 10.47
C GLY A 352 -10.31 6.73 9.64
N VAL A 353 -10.87 6.22 8.55
CA VAL A 353 -10.20 5.27 7.66
C VAL A 353 -9.69 6.01 6.42
N PRO A 354 -8.38 5.96 6.08
CA PRO A 354 -7.87 6.58 4.86
C PRO A 354 -8.64 6.11 3.63
N GLY A 355 -9.35 7.02 2.96
CA GLY A 355 -10.25 6.72 1.85
C GLY A 355 -9.63 6.92 0.46
N LEU A 356 -10.23 6.28 -0.55
CA LEU A 356 -9.83 6.42 -1.95
C LEU A 356 -10.33 7.73 -2.57
N LEU A 357 -9.50 8.39 -3.37
CA LEU A 357 -9.87 9.58 -4.14
C LEU A 357 -10.63 9.16 -5.42
N ARG A 358 -11.96 9.28 -5.40
CA ARG A 358 -12.85 8.78 -6.47
C ARG A 358 -13.16 9.79 -7.60
N SER A 359 -12.63 11.01 -7.56
CA SER A 359 -12.83 12.02 -8.62
C SER A 359 -11.53 12.70 -9.04
N ALA A 360 -11.47 13.14 -10.30
CA ALA A 360 -10.30 13.85 -10.83
C ALA A 360 -10.07 15.17 -10.07
N GLU A 361 -11.14 15.86 -9.70
CA GLU A 361 -11.10 17.08 -8.90
C GLU A 361 -10.49 16.83 -7.51
N ALA A 362 -10.89 15.76 -6.83
CA ALA A 362 -10.33 15.38 -5.54
C ALA A 362 -8.84 15.00 -5.65
N MET A 363 -8.45 14.25 -6.69
CA MET A 363 -7.04 13.93 -6.94
C MET A 363 -6.18 15.18 -7.21
N LEU A 364 -6.71 16.15 -7.95
CA LEU A 364 -6.01 17.41 -8.22
C LEU A 364 -5.92 18.30 -6.97
N ALA A 365 -6.97 18.35 -6.15
CA ALA A 365 -6.94 19.06 -4.87
C ALA A 365 -5.92 18.42 -3.93
N PHE A 366 -5.95 17.10 -3.80
CA PHE A 366 -4.99 16.32 -3.02
C PHE A 366 -3.55 16.56 -3.48
N ALA A 367 -3.28 16.54 -4.79
CA ALA A 367 -1.93 16.79 -5.32
C ALA A 367 -1.38 18.17 -4.98
N ARG A 368 -2.25 19.19 -4.86
CA ARG A 368 -1.84 20.55 -4.44
C ARG A 368 -1.55 20.63 -2.95
N GLN A 369 -2.32 19.91 -2.14
CA GLN A 369 -2.20 19.93 -0.67
C GLN A 369 -1.08 19.01 -0.16
N HIS A 370 -0.87 17.88 -0.84
CA HIS A 370 0.05 16.81 -0.45
C HIS A 370 1.00 16.41 -1.60
N PRO A 371 1.84 17.34 -2.11
CA PRO A 371 2.68 17.10 -3.27
C PRO A 371 3.70 15.95 -3.04
N PHE A 372 4.26 15.83 -1.84
CA PHE A 372 5.21 14.76 -1.51
C PHE A 372 4.55 13.37 -1.55
N ALA A 373 3.33 13.23 -1.05
CA ALA A 373 2.60 11.96 -1.13
C ALA A 373 2.39 11.54 -2.60
N VAL A 374 1.92 12.45 -3.46
CA VAL A 374 1.75 12.16 -4.89
C VAL A 374 3.07 11.86 -5.59
N GLN A 375 4.15 12.53 -5.20
CA GLN A 375 5.47 12.33 -5.78
C GLN A 375 6.07 10.96 -5.42
N TRP A 376 5.88 10.50 -4.17
CA TRP A 376 6.68 9.40 -3.62
C TRP A 376 5.95 8.10 -3.39
N MET A 377 4.63 8.10 -3.14
CA MET A 377 3.91 6.88 -2.72
C MET A 377 4.18 5.66 -3.61
N GLU A 378 4.19 5.82 -4.94
CA GLU A 378 4.42 4.71 -5.88
C GLU A 378 5.91 4.41 -6.16
N ARG A 379 6.85 5.21 -5.64
CA ARG A 379 8.29 5.08 -5.89
C ARG A 379 8.98 4.23 -4.82
N PRO A 380 10.12 3.59 -5.15
CA PRO A 380 10.92 2.85 -4.18
C PRO A 380 11.31 3.70 -2.96
N PHE A 381 11.19 3.13 -1.77
CA PHE A 381 11.55 3.82 -0.53
C PHE A 381 13.06 4.10 -0.45
N ASP A 382 13.89 3.20 -0.98
CA ASP A 382 15.35 3.39 -1.04
C ASP A 382 15.75 4.61 -1.87
N GLU A 383 14.94 5.00 -2.86
CA GLU A 383 15.18 6.21 -3.66
C GLU A 383 14.93 7.48 -2.84
N LEU A 384 13.93 7.46 -1.95
CA LEU A 384 13.67 8.56 -1.02
C LEU A 384 14.82 8.68 -0.01
N ILE A 385 15.25 7.56 0.58
CA ILE A 385 16.38 7.54 1.51
C ILE A 385 17.66 8.05 0.83
N ALA A 386 18.00 7.52 -0.35
CA ALA A 386 19.23 7.85 -1.06
C ALA A 386 19.32 9.32 -1.51
N ARG A 387 18.19 10.02 -1.58
CA ARG A 387 18.15 11.47 -1.85
C ARG A 387 18.68 12.30 -0.68
N HIS A 388 18.58 11.79 0.54
CA HIS A 388 18.89 12.52 1.77
C HIS A 388 20.15 12.01 2.48
N VAL A 389 20.41 10.71 2.41
CA VAL A 389 21.55 10.06 3.09
C VAL A 389 22.29 9.10 2.16
N ALA A 390 23.62 9.05 2.30
CA ALA A 390 24.52 8.24 1.50
C ALA A 390 25.10 7.05 2.28
N ARG A 391 25.42 7.19 3.57
CA ARG A 391 26.16 6.15 4.32
C ARG A 391 25.31 4.89 4.54
N PRO A 392 25.85 3.68 4.24
CA PRO A 392 25.13 2.43 4.44
C PRO A 392 24.64 2.20 5.87
N GLU A 393 25.43 2.60 6.87
CA GLU A 393 25.08 2.46 8.29
C GLU A 393 23.82 3.23 8.66
N VAL A 394 23.66 4.45 8.15
CA VAL A 394 22.48 5.29 8.40
C VAL A 394 21.26 4.72 7.69
N LYS A 395 21.43 4.26 6.44
CA LYS A 395 20.38 3.57 5.70
C LYS A 395 19.87 2.35 6.46
N ARG A 396 20.77 1.53 7.01
CA ARG A 396 20.43 0.34 7.81
C ARG A 396 19.52 0.69 8.99
N VAL A 397 19.85 1.73 9.76
CA VAL A 397 19.02 2.20 10.89
C VAL A 397 17.65 2.68 10.41
N LEU A 398 17.61 3.46 9.33
CA LEU A 398 16.37 4.01 8.79
C LEU A 398 15.44 2.95 8.17
N THR A 399 16.00 1.81 7.75
CA THR A 399 15.26 0.69 7.17
C THR A 399 14.93 -0.42 8.19
N ALA A 400 15.29 -0.28 9.47
CA ALA A 400 15.08 -1.32 10.49
C ALA A 400 13.60 -1.77 10.61
N LEU A 401 12.65 -0.87 10.37
CA LEU A 401 11.21 -1.17 10.35
C LEU A 401 10.78 -2.11 9.21
N THR A 402 11.61 -2.35 8.19
CA THR A 402 11.28 -3.23 7.04
C THR A 402 10.83 -4.62 7.49
N ASN A 403 11.44 -5.13 8.57
CA ASN A 403 11.16 -6.45 9.14
C ASN A 403 9.73 -6.62 9.66
N TYR A 404 8.96 -5.53 9.80
CA TYR A 404 7.54 -5.59 10.17
C TYR A 404 6.63 -6.08 9.02
N ILE A 405 7.07 -6.02 7.76
CA ILE A 405 6.19 -6.31 6.62
C ILE A 405 6.86 -7.11 5.49
N SER A 406 8.18 -7.23 5.49
CA SER A 406 8.95 -7.88 4.42
C SER A 406 10.21 -8.56 4.95
N ASP A 407 10.69 -9.56 4.21
CA ASP A 407 11.98 -10.23 4.43
C ASP A 407 13.14 -9.55 3.68
N GLY A 408 12.91 -8.36 3.11
CA GLY A 408 13.92 -7.56 2.42
C GLY A 408 14.19 -7.99 0.97
N ARG A 409 13.49 -9.00 0.43
CA ARG A 409 13.65 -9.42 -0.97
C ARG A 409 12.88 -8.53 -1.96
N GLU A 410 11.84 -7.83 -1.48
CA GLU A 410 11.02 -6.93 -2.30
C GLU A 410 11.57 -5.50 -2.29
N THR A 411 11.58 -4.83 -3.45
CA THR A 411 11.77 -3.37 -3.50
C THR A 411 10.49 -2.68 -3.05
N LEU A 412 10.44 -2.30 -1.77
CA LEU A 412 9.26 -1.68 -1.17
C LEU A 412 9.07 -0.24 -1.67
N SER A 413 7.82 0.16 -1.88
CA SER A 413 7.49 1.54 -2.21
C SER A 413 7.32 2.40 -0.96
N CYS A 414 7.32 3.72 -1.12
CA CYS A 414 7.02 4.61 0.01
C CYS A 414 5.63 4.35 0.59
N ALA A 415 4.63 3.97 -0.23
CA ALA A 415 3.31 3.58 0.28
C ALA A 415 3.33 2.32 1.16
N ASP A 416 4.33 1.45 1.01
CA ASP A 416 4.49 0.28 1.88
C ASP A 416 5.22 0.65 3.18
N MET A 417 6.31 1.44 3.08
CA MET A 417 7.20 1.72 4.22
C MET A 417 6.78 2.90 5.10
N VAL A 418 6.26 3.99 4.53
CA VAL A 418 5.95 5.20 5.28
C VAL A 418 4.90 5.00 6.38
N PRO A 419 3.85 4.16 6.22
CA PRO A 419 2.92 3.87 7.31
C PRO A 419 3.60 3.34 8.58
N LEU A 420 4.70 2.58 8.45
CA LEU A 420 5.44 2.05 9.60
C LEU A 420 6.13 3.15 10.40
N PHE A 421 6.45 4.30 9.79
CA PHE A 421 6.97 5.45 10.53
C PHE A 421 5.91 6.05 11.49
N GLY A 422 4.64 5.65 11.38
CA GLY A 422 3.62 5.92 12.39
C GLY A 422 4.02 5.46 13.80
N TYR A 423 4.83 4.39 13.93
CA TYR A 423 5.38 3.96 15.22
C TYR A 423 6.33 5.00 15.83
N TYR A 424 7.02 5.79 15.00
CA TYR A 424 7.85 6.91 15.48
C TYR A 424 7.04 8.20 15.65
N PHE A 425 6.06 8.45 14.77
CA PHE A 425 5.31 9.70 14.76
C PHE A 425 4.24 9.76 15.85
N ASP A 426 3.42 8.72 15.94
CA ASP A 426 2.26 8.70 16.83
C ASP A 426 2.43 7.69 17.97
N GLY A 427 3.37 6.75 17.82
CA GLY A 427 3.60 5.67 18.76
C GLY A 427 2.71 4.45 18.48
N GLY A 428 3.24 3.29 18.82
CA GLY A 428 2.45 2.07 18.90
C GLY A 428 1.97 1.78 20.31
N GLY A 429 0.89 1.01 20.44
CA GLY A 429 0.30 0.65 21.74
C GLY A 429 0.09 -0.84 21.91
N TYR A 430 0.39 -1.34 23.11
CA TYR A 430 0.00 -2.67 23.56
C TYR A 430 -1.32 -2.59 24.34
N PRO A 431 -2.32 -3.44 24.04
CA PRO A 431 -3.56 -3.48 24.82
C PRO A 431 -3.33 -4.26 26.11
N LEU A 432 -3.64 -3.65 27.26
CA LEU A 432 -3.60 -4.35 28.55
C LEU A 432 -4.55 -5.55 28.56
N GLY A 433 -4.04 -6.71 28.96
CA GLY A 433 -4.71 -8.00 28.83
C GLY A 433 -4.32 -8.78 27.56
N GLY A 434 -3.52 -8.19 26.67
CA GLY A 434 -3.00 -8.80 25.44
C GLY A 434 -3.87 -8.58 24.21
N SER A 435 -3.33 -8.96 23.06
CA SER A 435 -3.87 -8.77 21.71
C SER A 435 -5.31 -9.28 21.52
N GLN A 436 -5.70 -10.32 22.26
CA GLN A 436 -7.07 -10.86 22.30
C GLN A 436 -8.12 -9.78 22.57
N ARG A 437 -7.78 -8.78 23.38
CA ARG A 437 -8.70 -7.72 23.80
C ARG A 437 -9.28 -6.94 22.61
N LEU A 438 -8.50 -6.78 21.54
CA LEU A 438 -8.99 -6.14 20.32
C LEU A 438 -10.07 -6.99 19.64
N ALA A 439 -9.83 -8.30 19.51
CA ALA A 439 -10.80 -9.22 18.94
C ALA A 439 -12.08 -9.28 19.79
N ASP A 440 -11.94 -9.35 21.12
CA ASP A 440 -13.06 -9.36 22.05
C ASP A 440 -13.93 -8.10 21.94
N ALA A 441 -13.31 -6.92 21.82
CA ALA A 441 -14.01 -5.65 21.64
C ALA A 441 -14.82 -5.62 20.32
N LEU A 442 -14.24 -6.13 19.23
CA LEU A 442 -14.95 -6.23 17.95
C LEU A 442 -16.09 -7.25 17.99
N ILE A 443 -15.89 -8.41 18.64
CA ILE A 443 -16.93 -9.42 18.85
C ILE A 443 -18.09 -8.82 19.64
N GLN A 444 -17.80 -8.11 20.73
CA GLN A 444 -18.82 -7.42 21.51
C GLN A 444 -19.60 -6.40 20.65
N ALA A 445 -18.90 -5.63 19.80
CA ALA A 445 -19.56 -4.69 18.89
C ALA A 445 -20.51 -5.37 17.89
N ILE A 446 -20.16 -6.59 17.43
CA ILE A 446 -21.00 -7.41 16.54
C ILE A 446 -22.23 -7.94 17.30
N GLU A 447 -22.02 -8.56 18.45
CA GLU A 447 -23.09 -9.24 19.21
C GLU A 447 -24.11 -8.25 19.80
N THR A 448 -23.64 -7.11 20.31
CA THR A 448 -24.53 -6.03 20.80
C THR A 448 -25.43 -5.44 19.70
N ARG A 449 -25.07 -5.64 18.43
CA ARG A 449 -25.83 -5.23 17.24
C ARG A 449 -26.57 -6.39 16.56
N GLY A 450 -26.71 -7.52 17.26
CA GLY A 450 -27.48 -8.68 16.80
C GLY A 450 -26.76 -9.58 15.79
N GLY A 451 -25.48 -9.33 15.50
CA GLY A 451 -24.64 -10.26 14.76
C GLY A 451 -24.23 -11.46 15.59
N ILE A 452 -23.75 -12.53 14.95
CA ILE A 452 -23.32 -13.76 15.64
C ILE A 452 -21.89 -14.14 15.26
N VAL A 453 -21.13 -14.66 16.23
CA VAL A 453 -19.78 -15.20 16.02
C VAL A 453 -19.77 -16.68 16.41
N LYS A 454 -19.49 -17.56 15.45
CA LYS A 454 -19.48 -19.02 15.66
C LYS A 454 -18.07 -19.57 15.54
N LEU A 455 -17.52 -19.98 16.67
CA LEU A 455 -16.23 -20.68 16.76
C LEU A 455 -16.38 -22.15 16.36
N LYS A 456 -15.25 -22.83 16.09
CA LYS A 456 -15.20 -24.24 15.67
C LYS A 456 -16.11 -24.57 14.48
N THR A 457 -16.41 -23.58 13.66
CA THR A 457 -17.36 -23.66 12.56
C THR A 457 -16.62 -23.31 11.27
N ARG A 458 -15.87 -24.28 10.75
CA ARG A 458 -15.10 -24.11 9.52
C ARG A 458 -16.02 -24.01 8.32
N VAL A 459 -15.77 -23.03 7.46
CA VAL A 459 -16.38 -22.93 6.12
C VAL A 459 -15.57 -23.78 5.15
N ASP A 460 -16.25 -24.63 4.38
CA ASP A 460 -15.64 -25.53 3.40
C ASP A 460 -15.85 -25.05 1.96
N ARG A 461 -16.90 -24.26 1.68
CA ARG A 461 -17.16 -23.72 0.33
C ARG A 461 -17.97 -22.41 0.37
N VAL A 462 -17.68 -21.50 -0.56
CA VAL A 462 -18.58 -20.39 -0.90
C VAL A 462 -19.60 -20.88 -1.93
N LEU A 463 -20.89 -20.71 -1.63
CA LEU A 463 -21.96 -21.09 -2.55
C LEU A 463 -22.07 -20.03 -3.65
N ILE A 464 -22.09 -20.47 -4.92
CA ILE A 464 -22.09 -19.58 -6.09
C ILE A 464 -23.19 -19.98 -7.06
N GLU A 465 -24.02 -19.02 -7.44
CA GLU A 465 -25.06 -19.16 -8.44
C GLU A 465 -24.97 -17.99 -9.44
N ASN A 466 -24.98 -18.28 -10.73
CA ASN A 466 -24.91 -17.26 -11.80
C ASN A 466 -23.73 -16.25 -11.61
N GLY A 467 -22.58 -16.73 -11.15
CA GLY A 467 -21.39 -15.91 -10.89
C GLY A 467 -21.49 -15.00 -9.68
N ARG A 468 -22.45 -15.24 -8.77
CA ARG A 468 -22.70 -14.47 -7.54
C ARG A 468 -22.60 -15.38 -6.32
N ALA A 469 -21.97 -14.90 -5.25
CA ALA A 469 -21.97 -15.58 -3.96
C ALA A 469 -23.37 -15.51 -3.31
N THR A 470 -23.88 -16.66 -2.86
CA THR A 470 -25.23 -16.82 -2.28
C THR A 470 -25.23 -17.43 -0.88
N GLY A 471 -24.05 -17.65 -0.30
CA GLY A 471 -23.93 -18.25 1.02
C GLY A 471 -22.64 -19.02 1.22
N VAL A 472 -22.61 -19.83 2.27
CA VAL A 472 -21.48 -20.70 2.63
C VAL A 472 -21.95 -22.11 2.99
N ALA A 473 -21.15 -23.11 2.64
CA ALA A 473 -21.28 -24.47 3.15
C ALA A 473 -20.26 -24.68 4.27
N LEU A 474 -20.71 -25.21 5.40
CA LEU A 474 -19.92 -25.51 6.58
C LEU A 474 -19.34 -26.93 6.50
N ALA A 475 -18.26 -27.17 7.24
CA ALA A 475 -17.58 -28.47 7.27
C ALA A 475 -18.44 -29.64 7.80
N ASP A 476 -19.51 -29.34 8.53
CA ASP A 476 -20.48 -30.33 9.00
C ASP A 476 -21.63 -30.59 8.00
N GLY A 477 -21.54 -30.03 6.80
CA GLY A 477 -22.52 -30.21 5.72
C GLY A 477 -23.69 -29.22 5.76
N ARG A 478 -23.85 -28.42 6.81
CA ARG A 478 -24.87 -27.37 6.85
C ARG A 478 -24.60 -26.31 5.79
N ARG A 479 -25.67 -25.74 5.24
CA ARG A 479 -25.63 -24.63 4.30
C ARG A 479 -26.24 -23.41 4.95
N VAL A 480 -25.62 -22.26 4.73
CA VAL A 480 -26.10 -20.97 5.23
C VAL A 480 -26.26 -20.05 4.04
N SER A 481 -27.51 -19.68 3.76
CA SER A 481 -27.85 -18.71 2.71
C SER A 481 -27.48 -17.30 3.16
N ALA A 482 -26.76 -16.57 2.31
CA ALA A 482 -26.39 -15.18 2.56
C ALA A 482 -26.43 -14.34 1.26
N ARG A 483 -26.82 -13.07 1.36
CA ARG A 483 -26.89 -12.18 0.19
C ARG A 483 -25.51 -11.73 -0.30
N ALA A 484 -24.54 -11.72 0.61
CA ALA A 484 -23.13 -11.48 0.31
C ALA A 484 -22.20 -12.30 1.24
N VAL A 485 -20.94 -12.42 0.82
CA VAL A 485 -19.89 -13.09 1.59
C VAL A 485 -18.67 -12.18 1.70
N VAL A 486 -18.12 -12.05 2.91
CA VAL A 486 -16.79 -11.48 3.16
C VAL A 486 -15.83 -12.63 3.44
N SER A 487 -14.77 -12.77 2.65
CA SER A 487 -13.69 -13.69 2.99
C SER A 487 -12.53 -12.94 3.62
N ASN A 488 -12.18 -13.32 4.86
CA ASN A 488 -10.96 -12.90 5.53
C ASN A 488 -9.91 -14.03 5.57
N ALA A 489 -10.19 -15.16 4.91
CA ALA A 489 -9.25 -16.27 4.80
C ALA A 489 -8.07 -15.91 3.87
N ASP A 490 -7.01 -16.70 3.94
CA ASP A 490 -5.89 -16.66 3.00
C ASP A 490 -6.38 -16.56 1.53
N PRO A 491 -5.76 -15.73 0.68
CA PRO A 491 -6.25 -15.49 -0.67
C PRO A 491 -6.20 -16.74 -1.56
N LYS A 492 -5.15 -17.57 -1.48
CA LYS A 492 -5.08 -18.81 -2.25
C LYS A 492 -6.20 -19.74 -1.81
N ARG A 493 -6.41 -19.86 -0.50
CA ARG A 493 -7.50 -20.67 0.04
C ARG A 493 -8.87 -20.16 -0.38
N THR A 494 -9.11 -18.86 -0.28
CA THR A 494 -10.37 -18.24 -0.70
C THR A 494 -10.69 -18.56 -2.15
N PHE A 495 -9.74 -18.36 -3.06
CA PHE A 495 -10.02 -18.46 -4.49
C PHE A 495 -9.89 -19.87 -5.04
N LEU A 496 -8.85 -20.61 -4.66
CA LEU A 496 -8.55 -21.92 -5.25
C LEU A 496 -9.32 -23.06 -4.55
N GLU A 497 -9.64 -22.92 -3.26
CA GLU A 497 -10.35 -23.96 -2.50
C GLU A 497 -11.82 -23.59 -2.22
N LEU A 498 -12.08 -22.47 -1.54
CA LEU A 498 -13.43 -22.12 -1.08
C LEU A 498 -14.36 -21.74 -2.25
N VAL A 499 -13.86 -20.96 -3.21
CA VAL A 499 -14.58 -20.62 -4.46
C VAL A 499 -14.42 -21.74 -5.50
N GLY A 500 -13.21 -22.28 -5.61
CA GLY A 500 -12.85 -23.27 -6.61
C GLY A 500 -12.38 -22.64 -7.92
N ARG A 501 -11.27 -23.17 -8.44
CA ARG A 501 -10.61 -22.66 -9.66
C ARG A 501 -11.55 -22.52 -10.86
N ASP A 502 -12.47 -23.45 -11.04
CA ASP A 502 -13.38 -23.50 -12.20
C ASP A 502 -14.41 -22.35 -12.21
N ALA A 503 -14.68 -21.73 -11.06
CA ALA A 503 -15.58 -20.59 -10.96
C ALA A 503 -14.90 -19.24 -11.28
N LEU A 504 -13.58 -19.23 -11.51
CA LEU A 504 -12.78 -18.02 -11.67
C LEU A 504 -12.31 -17.79 -13.11
N PRO A 505 -12.07 -16.53 -13.51
CA PRO A 505 -11.36 -16.26 -14.76
C PRO A 505 -9.97 -16.91 -14.74
N VAL A 506 -9.62 -17.66 -15.78
CA VAL A 506 -8.36 -18.43 -15.86
C VAL A 506 -7.14 -17.60 -15.48
N ARG A 507 -6.98 -16.41 -16.08
CA ARG A 507 -5.86 -15.50 -15.78
C ARG A 507 -5.80 -15.06 -14.32
N PHE A 508 -6.95 -14.88 -13.68
CA PHE A 508 -7.01 -14.51 -12.27
C PHE A 508 -6.61 -15.70 -11.38
N ALA A 509 -7.13 -16.89 -11.67
CA ALA A 509 -6.79 -18.11 -10.94
C ALA A 509 -5.30 -18.46 -11.05
N ASP A 510 -4.70 -18.30 -12.24
CA ASP A 510 -3.27 -18.50 -12.46
C ASP A 510 -2.44 -17.50 -11.66
N ARG A 511 -2.78 -16.21 -11.71
CA ARG A 511 -2.14 -15.17 -10.92
C ARG A 511 -2.15 -15.49 -9.42
N VAL A 512 -3.29 -15.96 -8.89
CA VAL A 512 -3.41 -16.32 -7.46
C VAL A 512 -2.59 -17.58 -7.13
N ALA A 513 -2.58 -18.59 -8.03
CA ALA A 513 -1.81 -19.81 -7.82
C ALA A 513 -0.30 -19.54 -7.80
N GLU A 514 0.18 -18.73 -8.75
CA GLU A 514 1.59 -18.37 -8.92
C GLU A 514 2.11 -17.37 -7.89
N ALA A 515 1.23 -16.55 -7.29
CA ALA A 515 1.63 -15.58 -6.29
C ALA A 515 2.32 -16.26 -5.09
N ALA A 516 3.55 -15.87 -4.76
CA ALA A 516 4.23 -16.40 -3.59
C ALA A 516 3.48 -15.95 -2.31
N PRO A 517 3.30 -16.84 -1.31
CA PRO A 517 2.91 -16.41 0.02
C PRO A 517 3.92 -15.39 0.58
N GLY A 518 3.45 -14.51 1.46
CA GLY A 518 4.33 -13.60 2.20
C GLY A 518 5.31 -14.35 3.12
N PRO A 519 6.21 -13.63 3.79
CA PRO A 519 7.10 -14.24 4.77
C PRO A 519 6.30 -14.89 5.92
N SER A 520 6.93 -15.88 6.55
CA SER A 520 6.47 -16.56 7.76
C SER A 520 7.35 -16.15 8.94
N ALA A 521 7.29 -16.88 10.05
CA ALA A 521 8.15 -16.67 11.19
C ALA A 521 8.48 -17.95 11.96
N PHE A 522 9.40 -17.81 12.89
CA PHE A 522 9.59 -18.69 14.03
C PHE A 522 9.44 -17.87 15.31
N MET A 523 8.68 -18.36 16.28
CA MET A 523 8.39 -17.63 17.52
C MET A 523 8.60 -18.51 18.76
N LEU A 524 9.27 -17.95 19.75
CA LEU A 524 9.42 -18.53 21.08
C LEU A 524 8.56 -17.76 22.06
N HIS A 525 7.90 -18.49 22.94
CA HIS A 525 7.19 -17.92 24.08
C HIS A 525 7.78 -18.55 25.34
N LEU A 526 8.47 -17.73 26.13
CA LEU A 526 9.19 -18.14 27.32
C LEU A 526 8.52 -17.55 28.56
N GLY A 527 8.26 -18.39 29.55
CA GLY A 527 8.00 -17.94 30.91
C GLY A 527 9.30 -17.99 31.68
N VAL A 528 9.71 -16.87 32.28
CA VAL A 528 10.96 -16.78 33.05
C VAL A 528 10.69 -16.37 34.50
N ASP A 529 11.55 -16.75 35.42
CA ASP A 529 11.44 -16.52 36.88
C ASP A 529 12.17 -15.24 37.37
N TYR A 530 12.34 -14.26 36.47
CA TYR A 530 12.88 -12.94 36.81
C TYR A 530 12.21 -11.84 36.01
N ILE A 531 12.50 -10.59 36.37
CA ILE A 531 12.07 -9.39 35.66
C ILE A 531 13.29 -8.76 34.98
N PRO A 532 13.41 -8.86 33.64
CA PRO A 532 14.54 -8.27 32.95
C PRO A 532 14.52 -6.73 33.00
N ASP A 533 15.71 -6.14 33.12
CA ASP A 533 15.91 -4.70 33.00
C ASP A 533 16.18 -4.33 31.53
N CYS A 534 15.10 -4.16 30.77
CA CYS A 534 15.15 -3.90 29.34
C CYS A 534 13.96 -3.03 28.87
N GLN A 535 14.00 -2.60 27.60
CA GLN A 535 12.83 -2.06 26.91
C GLN A 535 11.81 -3.17 26.60
N PRO A 536 10.51 -2.85 26.48
CA PRO A 536 9.48 -3.85 26.23
C PRO A 536 9.57 -4.50 24.85
N ALA A 537 10.12 -3.81 23.84
CA ALA A 537 10.45 -4.41 22.55
C ALA A 537 11.88 -4.07 22.15
N MET A 538 12.64 -5.08 21.74
CA MET A 538 14.03 -4.96 21.33
C MET A 538 14.25 -5.63 19.99
N HIS A 539 14.94 -4.97 19.08
CA HIS A 539 15.33 -5.48 17.78
C HIS A 539 16.83 -5.76 17.80
N LEU A 540 17.22 -7.03 17.82
CA LEU A 540 18.61 -7.44 17.75
C LEU A 540 18.97 -7.59 16.27
N GLU A 541 19.43 -6.49 15.67
CA GLU A 541 19.55 -6.32 14.22
C GLU A 541 20.53 -7.33 13.60
N ASP A 542 21.70 -7.53 14.21
CA ASP A 542 22.70 -8.46 13.66
C ASP A 542 22.32 -9.94 13.84
N ALA A 543 21.43 -10.25 14.79
CA ALA A 543 20.88 -11.59 14.97
C ALA A 543 19.60 -11.82 14.13
N GLY A 544 18.99 -10.76 13.61
CA GLY A 544 17.73 -10.81 12.87
C GLY A 544 16.56 -11.30 13.71
N ILE A 545 16.51 -10.94 15.00
CA ILE A 545 15.44 -11.32 15.92
C ILE A 545 14.83 -10.12 16.64
N GLY A 546 13.52 -10.17 16.89
CA GLY A 546 12.83 -9.32 17.84
C GLY A 546 12.69 -10.03 19.19
N VAL A 547 12.79 -9.29 20.28
CA VAL A 547 12.59 -9.77 21.65
C VAL A 547 11.58 -8.87 22.34
N GLU A 548 10.53 -9.47 22.91
CA GLU A 548 9.40 -8.76 23.52
C GLU A 548 9.25 -9.18 24.97
N VAL A 549 9.17 -8.21 25.88
CA VAL A 549 8.96 -8.45 27.31
C VAL A 549 7.74 -7.66 27.75
N LEU A 550 6.55 -8.08 27.29
CA LEU A 550 5.31 -7.32 27.44
C LEU A 550 4.83 -7.22 28.90
N THR A 551 5.36 -8.06 29.79
CA THR A 551 5.19 -7.91 31.25
C THR A 551 5.73 -6.60 31.82
N LYS A 552 6.60 -5.90 31.09
CA LYS A 552 7.00 -4.52 31.41
C LYS A 552 5.85 -3.51 31.26
N LEU A 553 4.90 -3.79 30.38
CA LEU A 553 3.69 -2.98 30.17
C LEU A 553 2.49 -3.53 30.92
N ASP A 554 2.36 -4.86 30.97
CA ASP A 554 1.27 -5.60 31.59
C ASP A 554 1.79 -6.72 32.51
N PRO A 555 2.09 -6.42 33.78
CA PRO A 555 2.58 -7.41 34.74
C PRO A 555 1.62 -8.58 34.97
N SER A 556 0.33 -8.46 34.62
CA SER A 556 -0.67 -9.53 34.80
C SER A 556 -0.49 -10.72 33.86
N ALA A 557 0.43 -10.64 32.90
CA ALA A 557 0.72 -11.73 31.97
C ALA A 557 1.58 -12.86 32.58
N ALA A 558 2.19 -12.64 33.75
CA ALA A 558 3.00 -13.61 34.45
C ALA A 558 2.76 -13.58 35.97
N PRO A 559 3.19 -14.61 36.73
CA PRO A 559 3.22 -14.55 38.19
C PRO A 559 4.11 -13.41 38.71
N ALA A 560 3.91 -13.00 39.96
CA ALA A 560 4.77 -12.01 40.60
C ALA A 560 6.25 -12.47 40.60
N GLY A 561 7.16 -11.59 40.19
CA GLY A 561 8.59 -11.88 40.06
C GLY A 561 8.98 -12.58 38.75
N HIS A 562 8.01 -12.96 37.91
CA HIS A 562 8.22 -13.65 36.64
C HIS A 562 7.94 -12.70 35.47
N SER A 563 8.43 -13.06 34.28
CA SER A 563 8.14 -12.36 33.04
C SER A 563 7.75 -13.32 31.92
N THR A 564 7.04 -12.80 30.92
CA THR A 564 6.93 -13.43 29.61
C THR A 564 7.94 -12.79 28.67
N VAL A 565 8.64 -13.63 27.91
CA VAL A 565 9.58 -13.21 26.86
C VAL A 565 9.16 -13.86 25.54
N GLY A 566 8.76 -13.05 24.58
CA GLY A 566 8.59 -13.43 23.18
C GLY A 566 9.91 -13.28 22.43
N ILE A 567 10.32 -14.25 21.63
CA ILE A 567 11.45 -14.10 20.69
C ILE A 567 10.96 -14.45 19.30
N PHE A 568 11.01 -13.46 18.42
CA PHE A 568 10.46 -13.53 17.07
C PHE A 568 11.60 -13.51 16.05
N LYS A 569 11.52 -14.39 15.04
CA LYS A 569 12.39 -14.37 13.87
C LYS A 569 11.54 -14.44 12.61
N LEU A 570 11.66 -13.43 11.75
CA LEU A 570 11.04 -13.47 10.43
C LEU A 570 11.73 -14.52 9.56
N MET A 571 10.95 -15.23 8.76
CA MET A 571 11.45 -16.22 7.81
C MET A 571 10.97 -15.88 6.40
N THR A 572 11.88 -15.87 5.45
CA THR A 572 11.55 -15.76 4.03
C THR A 572 10.59 -16.88 3.61
N ASN A 573 9.84 -16.69 2.52
CA ASN A 573 8.96 -17.76 2.00
C ASN A 573 9.74 -19.05 1.69
N GLU A 574 10.97 -18.93 1.19
CA GLU A 574 11.86 -20.05 0.89
C GLU A 574 12.24 -20.84 2.16
N GLU A 575 12.68 -20.14 3.21
CA GLU A 575 13.01 -20.77 4.49
C GLU A 575 11.78 -21.40 5.15
N ALA A 576 10.61 -20.75 5.03
CA ALA A 576 9.34 -21.27 5.51
C ALA A 576 8.96 -22.57 4.79
N ARG A 577 9.07 -22.59 3.45
CA ARG A 577 8.78 -23.75 2.61
C ARG A 577 9.63 -24.95 2.98
N ALA A 578 10.87 -24.74 3.41
CA ALA A 578 11.75 -25.81 3.86
C ALA A 578 11.24 -26.54 5.12
N TRP A 579 10.26 -26.01 5.87
CA TRP A 579 9.61 -26.74 6.96
C TRP A 579 8.50 -27.68 6.49
N PHE A 580 8.04 -27.53 5.25
CA PHE A 580 6.98 -28.35 4.67
C PHE A 580 7.58 -29.50 3.82
N PRO A 581 6.82 -30.58 3.60
CA PRO A 581 7.21 -31.64 2.67
C PRO A 581 7.46 -31.12 1.26
N ALA A 582 8.50 -31.63 0.60
CA ALA A 582 8.88 -31.21 -0.75
C ALA A 582 7.78 -31.49 -1.80
N THR A 583 7.02 -32.58 -1.62
CA THR A 583 5.90 -32.97 -2.47
C THR A 583 4.65 -32.09 -2.30
N GLY A 584 4.61 -31.24 -1.26
CA GLY A 584 3.43 -30.45 -0.90
C GLY A 584 2.32 -31.28 -0.25
N GLY A 585 1.10 -30.74 -0.22
CA GLY A 585 -0.06 -31.40 0.35
C GLY A 585 -0.11 -31.37 1.88
N ASP A 586 -0.94 -32.26 2.46
CA ASP A 586 -1.26 -32.31 3.89
C ASP A 586 -0.28 -33.14 4.73
N ASP A 587 0.79 -33.66 4.12
CA ASP A 587 1.79 -34.52 4.76
C ASP A 587 2.55 -33.81 5.91
N TRP A 588 2.51 -32.47 5.96
CA TRP A 588 3.03 -31.71 7.08
C TRP A 588 2.34 -32.07 8.41
N LYS A 589 1.10 -32.57 8.37
CA LYS A 589 0.32 -32.97 9.55
C LYS A 589 0.93 -34.14 10.29
N THR A 590 1.62 -35.04 9.59
CA THR A 590 2.36 -36.17 10.17
C THR A 590 3.82 -35.78 10.42
N LEU A 591 4.46 -35.06 9.48
CA LEU A 591 5.84 -34.60 9.58
C LEU A 591 6.10 -33.82 10.88
N ARG A 592 5.16 -32.98 11.32
CA ARG A 592 5.31 -32.15 12.53
C ARG A 592 5.43 -32.92 13.85
N PHE A 593 5.34 -34.25 13.80
CA PHE A 593 5.56 -35.14 14.94
C PHE A 593 6.82 -35.99 14.77
N SER A 594 7.58 -35.79 13.69
CA SER A 594 8.79 -36.56 13.45
C SER A 594 9.92 -36.11 14.38
N PRO A 595 10.84 -37.02 14.75
CA PRO A 595 12.03 -36.67 15.53
C PRO A 595 12.87 -35.58 14.87
N ASP A 596 13.00 -35.61 13.53
CA ASP A 596 13.80 -34.65 12.77
C ASP A 596 13.20 -33.25 12.81
N TYR A 597 11.87 -33.13 12.67
CA TYR A 597 11.17 -31.86 12.79
C TYR A 597 11.36 -31.28 14.20
N GLU A 598 11.17 -32.09 15.24
CA GLU A 598 11.34 -31.67 16.63
C GLU A 598 12.80 -31.30 16.95
N ALA A 599 13.78 -32.04 16.41
CA ALA A 599 15.20 -31.71 16.56
C ALA A 599 15.55 -30.38 15.89
N ARG A 600 15.07 -30.15 14.66
CA ARG A 600 15.25 -28.88 13.95
C ARG A 600 14.61 -27.71 14.70
N LYS A 601 13.40 -27.92 15.20
CA LYS A 601 12.65 -26.92 15.97
C LYS A 601 13.39 -26.50 17.24
N ARG A 602 13.92 -27.48 17.99
CA ARG A 602 14.79 -27.23 19.15
C ARG A 602 16.07 -26.47 18.77
N ALA A 603 16.78 -26.90 17.72
CA ALA A 603 18.03 -26.26 17.33
C ALA A 603 17.86 -24.78 16.96
N VAL A 604 16.80 -24.44 16.20
CA VAL A 604 16.49 -23.03 15.86
C VAL A 604 16.15 -22.24 17.12
N ALA A 605 15.34 -22.82 18.00
CA ALA A 605 14.93 -22.20 19.24
C ALA A 605 16.11 -21.97 20.21
N ASP A 606 17.03 -22.92 20.35
CA ASP A 606 18.23 -22.79 21.18
C ASP A 606 19.16 -21.67 20.66
N ALA A 607 19.32 -21.57 19.34
CA ALA A 607 20.08 -20.48 18.71
C ALA A 607 19.42 -19.11 18.97
N MET A 608 18.09 -19.01 18.93
CA MET A 608 17.37 -17.78 19.23
C MET A 608 17.48 -17.38 20.71
N VAL A 609 17.44 -18.35 21.64
CA VAL A 609 17.68 -18.08 23.07
C VAL A 609 19.11 -17.56 23.29
N ALA A 610 20.11 -18.22 22.68
CA ALA A 610 21.50 -17.78 22.80
C ALA A 610 21.71 -16.36 22.25
N ALA A 611 21.06 -16.02 21.14
CA ALA A 611 21.09 -14.66 20.61
C ALA A 611 20.40 -13.65 21.55
N ALA A 612 19.20 -13.98 22.05
CA ALA A 612 18.46 -13.11 22.97
C ALA A 612 19.19 -12.90 24.32
N GLU A 613 19.97 -13.89 24.78
CA GLU A 613 20.75 -13.80 26.01
C GLU A 613 21.81 -12.68 25.98
N THR A 614 22.22 -12.23 24.79
CA THR A 614 23.10 -11.05 24.63
C THR A 614 22.45 -9.74 25.09
N ALA A 615 21.12 -9.65 24.99
CA ALA A 615 20.32 -8.51 25.47
C ALA A 615 19.66 -8.81 26.83
N LEU A 616 19.49 -10.08 27.18
CA LEU A 616 18.86 -10.57 28.41
C LEU A 616 19.82 -11.52 29.16
N PRO A 617 20.83 -11.02 29.88
CA PRO A 617 21.81 -11.87 30.54
C PRO A 617 21.19 -12.90 31.49
N GLY A 618 21.60 -14.16 31.37
CA GLY A 618 21.09 -15.26 32.19
C GLY A 618 19.74 -15.83 31.72
N LEU A 619 19.22 -15.39 30.57
CA LEU A 619 17.93 -15.85 30.03
C LEU A 619 17.81 -17.38 30.05
N ALA A 620 18.81 -18.12 29.56
CA ALA A 620 18.73 -19.57 29.40
C ALA A 620 18.54 -20.32 30.73
N SER A 621 19.20 -19.87 31.81
CA SER A 621 19.10 -20.51 33.13
C SER A 621 17.77 -20.23 33.85
N HIS A 622 17.03 -19.22 33.41
CA HIS A 622 15.82 -18.72 34.04
C HIS A 622 14.51 -19.16 33.35
N ILE A 623 14.60 -20.04 32.33
CA ILE A 623 13.42 -20.51 31.60
C ILE A 623 12.62 -21.52 32.45
N VAL A 624 11.41 -21.13 32.84
CA VAL A 624 10.42 -21.99 33.54
C VAL A 624 9.48 -22.68 32.56
N HIS A 625 9.12 -21.98 31.49
CA HIS A 625 8.25 -22.49 30.43
C HIS A 625 8.82 -22.11 29.08
N ARG A 626 8.70 -23.02 28.10
CA ARG A 626 9.07 -22.78 26.72
C ARG A 626 8.02 -23.38 25.80
N SER A 627 7.59 -22.60 24.82
CA SER A 627 6.82 -23.08 23.69
C SER A 627 7.28 -22.42 22.40
N GLU A 628 7.19 -23.17 21.31
CA GLU A 628 7.80 -22.81 20.03
C GLU A 628 6.73 -22.89 18.93
N ALA A 629 6.69 -21.90 18.05
CA ALA A 629 5.87 -21.86 16.86
C ALA A 629 6.77 -21.78 15.61
N SER A 630 6.53 -22.68 14.67
CA SER A 630 7.20 -22.75 13.36
C SER A 630 6.24 -22.35 12.24
N PRO A 631 6.69 -22.23 10.98
CA PRO A 631 5.80 -22.00 9.84
C PRO A 631 4.63 -23.00 9.74
N ILE A 632 4.85 -24.28 10.06
CA ILE A 632 3.77 -25.28 10.13
C ILE A 632 2.72 -24.91 11.21
N THR A 633 3.15 -24.28 12.30
CA THR A 633 2.23 -23.85 13.37
C THR A 633 1.24 -22.81 12.83
N TYR A 634 1.72 -21.81 12.09
CA TYR A 634 0.85 -20.80 11.48
C TYR A 634 -0.06 -21.39 10.40
N ALA A 635 0.46 -22.29 9.55
CA ALA A 635 -0.38 -23.00 8.57
C ALA A 635 -1.49 -23.82 9.23
N ARG A 636 -1.25 -24.37 10.42
CA ARG A 636 -2.23 -25.16 11.16
C ARG A 636 -3.33 -24.32 11.80
N TYR A 637 -2.96 -23.23 12.46
CA TYR A 637 -3.91 -22.43 13.24
C TYR A 637 -4.69 -21.45 12.38
N ASP A 638 -4.02 -20.78 11.43
CA ASP A 638 -4.62 -19.72 10.62
C ASP A 638 -4.97 -20.19 9.20
N LEU A 639 -4.61 -21.43 8.83
CA LEU A 639 -4.84 -22.00 7.51
C LEU A 639 -4.20 -21.15 6.39
N ALA A 640 -3.10 -20.47 6.73
CA ALA A 640 -2.33 -19.62 5.84
C ALA A 640 -1.39 -20.43 4.94
N SER A 641 -1.27 -20.03 3.67
CA SER A 641 -0.41 -20.69 2.70
C SER A 641 1.06 -20.65 3.15
N ASP A 642 1.71 -21.81 3.22
CA ASP A 642 3.08 -22.00 3.73
C ASP A 642 3.34 -21.32 5.10
N GLY A 643 2.28 -21.10 5.89
CA GLY A 643 2.37 -20.44 7.19
C GLY A 643 2.68 -18.94 7.13
N ALA A 644 2.41 -18.28 6.00
CA ALA A 644 2.66 -16.84 5.84
C ALA A 644 1.88 -16.01 6.85
N ILE A 645 2.58 -15.12 7.57
CA ILE A 645 1.96 -14.22 8.57
C ILE A 645 1.59 -12.86 7.99
N TYR A 646 2.14 -12.52 6.82
CA TYR A 646 1.92 -11.26 6.11
C TYR A 646 1.17 -11.44 4.79
N GLY A 647 0.32 -12.46 4.71
CA GLY A 647 -0.58 -12.70 3.58
C GLY A 647 0.15 -13.19 2.34
N VAL A 648 0.05 -12.43 1.24
CA VAL A 648 0.63 -12.76 -0.06
C VAL A 648 1.62 -11.69 -0.50
N ALA A 649 2.63 -12.08 -1.27
CA ALA A 649 3.56 -11.17 -1.93
C ALA A 649 2.81 -10.09 -2.72
N ARG A 650 3.44 -8.93 -2.92
CA ARG A 650 2.77 -7.76 -3.50
C ARG A 650 2.17 -8.03 -4.88
N SER A 651 2.80 -8.88 -5.69
CA SER A 651 2.32 -9.31 -7.01
C SER A 651 0.98 -10.07 -6.97
N GLY A 652 0.66 -10.71 -5.85
CA GLY A 652 -0.58 -11.44 -5.62
C GLY A 652 -1.69 -10.64 -4.96
N ARG A 653 -1.42 -9.42 -4.46
CA ARG A 653 -2.42 -8.60 -3.79
C ARG A 653 -3.47 -8.08 -4.77
N MET A 654 -4.72 -8.09 -4.33
CA MET A 654 -5.82 -7.53 -5.09
C MET A 654 -5.92 -6.02 -4.91
N ARG A 655 -6.33 -5.32 -5.98
CA ARG A 655 -6.69 -3.91 -5.90
C ARG A 655 -8.17 -3.75 -5.58
N GLY A 656 -8.46 -3.14 -4.45
CA GLY A 656 -9.82 -3.03 -3.91
C GLY A 656 -10.34 -4.33 -3.31
N ALA A 657 -11.51 -4.27 -2.67
CA ALA A 657 -12.09 -5.41 -1.94
C ALA A 657 -12.95 -6.34 -2.81
N LYS A 658 -13.42 -5.90 -3.98
CA LYS A 658 -14.35 -6.67 -4.82
C LYS A 658 -13.63 -7.77 -5.58
N SER A 659 -14.17 -8.99 -5.53
CA SER A 659 -13.63 -10.15 -6.24
C SER A 659 -14.26 -10.36 -7.63
N PRO A 660 -13.74 -11.30 -8.45
CA PRO A 660 -14.37 -11.70 -9.71
C PRO A 660 -15.80 -12.27 -9.52
N ILE A 661 -16.10 -12.82 -8.34
CA ILE A 661 -17.43 -13.33 -7.99
C ILE A 661 -18.24 -12.18 -7.41
N ARG A 662 -19.42 -11.91 -7.99
CA ARG A 662 -20.29 -10.83 -7.49
C ARG A 662 -20.72 -11.13 -6.06
N ASN A 663 -20.84 -10.11 -5.23
CA ASN A 663 -21.18 -10.20 -3.80
C ASN A 663 -20.17 -10.98 -2.92
N LEU A 664 -19.00 -11.34 -3.45
CA LEU A 664 -17.86 -11.81 -2.66
C LEU A 664 -16.82 -10.69 -2.57
N VAL A 665 -16.58 -10.21 -1.35
CA VAL A 665 -15.54 -9.21 -1.04
C VAL A 665 -14.45 -9.82 -0.16
N ILE A 666 -13.25 -9.26 -0.25
CA ILE A 666 -12.06 -9.73 0.44
C ILE A 666 -11.66 -8.74 1.53
N ALA A 667 -11.41 -9.25 2.73
CA ALA A 667 -10.82 -8.56 3.86
C ALA A 667 -9.47 -9.20 4.22
N GLY A 668 -8.71 -8.56 5.11
CA GLY A 668 -7.41 -9.05 5.56
C GLY A 668 -6.24 -8.65 4.65
N ALA A 669 -5.13 -9.38 4.78
CA ALA A 669 -3.84 -9.00 4.18
C ALA A 669 -3.77 -9.15 2.65
N ALA A 670 -4.80 -9.73 2.01
CA ALA A 670 -4.86 -9.95 0.58
C ALA A 670 -5.10 -8.68 -0.27
N THR A 671 -5.46 -7.56 0.36
CA THR A 671 -5.78 -6.30 -0.32
C THR A 671 -4.84 -5.18 0.13
N HIS A 672 -5.14 -4.51 1.26
CA HIS A 672 -4.46 -3.29 1.72
C HIS A 672 -3.05 -3.55 2.27
N GLY A 673 -2.74 -4.79 2.64
CA GLY A 673 -1.43 -5.20 3.16
C GLY A 673 -1.51 -5.83 4.55
N PRO A 674 -0.36 -6.29 5.06
CA PRO A 674 -0.24 -6.91 6.38
C PRO A 674 -0.19 -5.90 7.53
N GLY A 675 -0.35 -6.40 8.77
CA GLY A 675 -0.37 -5.58 9.98
C GLY A 675 -1.79 -5.25 10.45
N VAL A 676 -1.97 -5.05 11.75
CA VAL A 676 -3.30 -4.96 12.38
C VAL A 676 -4.12 -3.78 11.84
N GLU A 677 -3.53 -2.59 11.76
CA GLU A 677 -4.20 -1.41 11.22
C GLU A 677 -4.57 -1.61 9.74
N ALA A 678 -3.66 -2.15 8.92
CA ALA A 678 -3.90 -2.38 7.51
C ALA A 678 -5.03 -3.40 7.26
N VAL A 679 -5.10 -4.48 8.04
CA VAL A 679 -6.19 -5.46 7.91
C VAL A 679 -7.52 -4.91 8.43
N ALA A 680 -7.52 -4.03 9.43
CA ALA A 680 -8.72 -3.31 9.85
C ALA A 680 -9.22 -2.35 8.76
N ILE A 681 -8.33 -1.59 8.09
CA ILE A 681 -8.65 -0.77 6.91
C ILE A 681 -9.24 -1.65 5.79
N SER A 682 -8.62 -2.81 5.54
CA SER A 682 -9.12 -3.79 4.57
C SER A 682 -10.54 -4.28 4.90
N GLY A 683 -10.82 -4.58 6.17
CA GLY A 683 -12.16 -4.91 6.66
C GLY A 683 -13.17 -3.78 6.45
N ALA A 684 -12.78 -2.54 6.75
CA ALA A 684 -13.60 -1.35 6.52
C ALA A 684 -13.91 -1.15 5.03
N PHE A 685 -12.94 -1.38 4.14
CA PHE A 685 -13.15 -1.34 2.69
C PHE A 685 -14.02 -2.47 2.16
N ALA A 686 -13.93 -3.68 2.74
CA ALA A 686 -14.84 -4.77 2.41
C ALA A 686 -16.29 -4.40 2.78
N ALA A 687 -16.50 -3.77 3.94
CA ALA A 687 -17.82 -3.29 4.35
C ALA A 687 -18.33 -2.15 3.45
N GLU A 688 -17.50 -1.15 3.13
CA GLU A 688 -17.79 -0.05 2.19
C GLU A 688 -18.09 -0.56 0.77
N ALA A 689 -17.46 -1.65 0.33
CA ALA A 689 -17.72 -2.25 -0.98
C ALA A 689 -19.11 -2.90 -1.08
N LEU A 690 -19.64 -3.41 0.03
CA LEU A 690 -21.00 -3.96 0.13
C LEU A 690 -22.04 -2.88 0.44
N VAL A 691 -21.68 -1.85 1.20
CA VAL A 691 -22.54 -0.73 1.59
C VAL A 691 -21.82 0.59 1.27
N PRO A 692 -21.89 1.10 0.02
CA PRO A 692 -21.21 2.33 -0.36
C PRO A 692 -21.64 3.54 0.47
N GLY A 693 -20.69 4.33 0.95
CA GLY A 693 -20.91 5.48 1.83
C GLY A 693 -21.03 5.13 3.32
N LEU A 694 -20.83 3.85 3.70
CA LEU A 694 -20.85 3.38 5.08
C LEU A 694 -19.85 4.12 5.98
N LEU A 695 -18.65 4.36 5.48
CA LEU A 695 -17.60 4.98 6.29
C LEU A 695 -17.79 6.49 6.46
N ALA A 696 -18.41 7.15 5.48
CA ALA A 696 -18.66 8.58 5.49
C ALA A 696 -19.91 9.00 6.29
N ARG A 697 -20.88 8.09 6.49
CA ARG A 697 -22.08 8.37 7.29
C ARG A 697 -21.82 8.29 8.79
N ALA A 698 -22.63 8.98 9.58
CA ALA A 698 -22.61 8.85 11.04
C ALA A 698 -22.89 7.39 11.48
N PRO A 699 -22.37 6.95 12.65
CA PRO A 699 -22.76 5.67 13.24
C PRO A 699 -24.27 5.63 13.52
N ALA A 700 -24.87 4.44 13.47
CA ALA A 700 -26.27 4.27 13.83
C ALA A 700 -26.46 4.62 15.32
N GLN A 701 -27.47 5.43 15.66
CA GLN A 701 -27.75 5.84 17.04
C GLN A 701 -28.29 4.70 17.95
N ASN A 702 -28.32 3.46 17.45
CA ASN A 702 -28.94 2.33 18.13
C ASN A 702 -27.91 1.49 18.90
N ALA A 703 -27.31 2.09 19.92
CA ALA A 703 -26.65 1.35 20.99
C ALA A 703 -26.89 2.09 22.30
N THR A 704 -28.12 2.07 22.80
CA THR A 704 -28.37 2.33 24.21
C THR A 704 -27.57 1.28 24.99
N PRO A 705 -26.68 1.64 25.92
CA PRO A 705 -26.01 0.65 26.76
C PRO A 705 -27.11 -0.10 27.52
N ALA A 706 -27.17 -1.42 27.33
CA ALA A 706 -28.06 -2.27 28.11
C ALA A 706 -27.80 -1.99 29.59
N ALA A 707 -28.88 -1.73 30.32
CA ALA A 707 -28.88 -1.41 31.74
C ALA A 707 -28.13 -2.46 32.57
N GLU A 708 -27.63 -1.98 33.70
CA GLU A 708 -26.80 -2.65 34.72
C GLU A 708 -27.07 -4.15 34.95
N PRO A 709 -26.02 -4.93 35.30
CA PRO A 709 -26.19 -6.31 35.71
C PRO A 709 -27.08 -6.37 36.96
N GLN A 710 -28.22 -7.02 36.85
CA GLN A 710 -29.05 -7.37 37.99
C GLN A 710 -28.18 -8.13 39.00
N THR A 711 -27.96 -7.50 40.14
CA THR A 711 -27.34 -8.09 41.32
C THR A 711 -28.06 -9.40 41.64
N MET A 712 -27.33 -10.52 41.58
CA MET A 712 -27.78 -11.77 42.18
C MET A 712 -28.02 -11.53 43.67
N SER A 713 -29.29 -11.46 44.03
CA SER A 713 -29.75 -11.53 45.42
C SER A 713 -29.31 -12.88 45.98
N SER A 714 -28.35 -12.85 46.90
CA SER A 714 -28.14 -13.93 47.85
C SER A 714 -29.41 -14.08 48.69
N ALA A 715 -30.04 -15.25 48.65
CA ALA A 715 -31.01 -15.67 49.66
C ALA A 715 -30.71 -17.13 50.04
N ALA A 716 -30.28 -17.27 51.30
CA ALA A 716 -30.28 -18.43 52.21
C ALA A 716 -29.97 -19.83 51.66
#